data_AF-A0A975MGC4-F1
#
_entry.id   AF-A0A975MGC4-F1
#
_cell.length_a   1.000
_cell.length_b   1.000
_cell.length_c   1.000
_cell.angle_alpha   90.00
_cell.angle_beta   90.00
_cell.angle_gamma   90.00
#
_symmetry.space_group_name_H-M   'P 1'
#
loop_
_entity.id
_entity.type
_entity.pdbx_description
1 polymer ?
#
loop_
_entity_poly.entity_id
_entity_poly.type
_entity_poly.pdbx_seq_one_letter_code
_entity_poly.pdbx_strand_id
1 'polypeptide(L)'
;MADLRTRLSRAASTARTLAPVLARTARDTAEDLVGRVRPPAADDGGATVEVPEPSGTEDFARRVHAVREVPGSVEDTVALVCDLDRWHEWLTLHLSWRGERPSTLSAETTGEQFTQQISLMDIPAQARWTVARVGTGDHAGFELRGTGPMGITVGLWATVVPAGSGAAVRLDGALDGPPVRGPVGLTALRSVETAARESLDLLAGLLGGGASARIADEPVRHEATGRMLDPSTPVVVGVGQAVRRPGQDDPVEPIVLAERALRAAAADAAPAAVDADALLGRADAVYAVPSASWTYADQAGLTAARVGAFDVGSDEESRPETVQTSPYGGDGGQLALNDAAQQIVDGRAHVVLVSGAEAGAAIAAIQAEGRDPDWTQGSPDGATGPDRVIGVDKQANNEAETSVGLGAPIYMYALMESALRRASGLSAAEHTSRIAGLWSRLARTATVNPYAWDRSGHTPGEIAAPTADNRMVSEPYTKLMCANLQVDLGAGVILTSVAAAQALGIDQSRWVFLHAGASAVDEWFVSERASLTESPAIAAAGAAALAHAGVTAQDLGPVDLYSCFPSAVQIGAAALGLPIDDPDRPLSVTGGLTFAGGPGNAYGLHGVATMVPMLRHRPEEFGLTTSLGWYATKHALGVWSASPPEKAYANLHPMVDRPAPRPVSVDPDVLDQEGSVVEAVTVAHARDGSVEGAIVSVITADGTRVLLRRETAKGIEPGERTLPAPPEPPLRVTRAGADGEIAILTLNRPAKRNAVDRRMALMLERAVDDAEADASVRVIVLTGMGDHFCAGMDLSGANRGEVPVTDRRGPLGLAAEPPTKPTIAAVEGSALAGGFELVLCADLVVAGETATFGLPEAKRGLLAAAGGLLRTSLRLPRPVALELAMTGDPLPASRLHDLGLVNRVVDDGAALDAALELAATVAANAPLSVRVGKQIVDEAPGWVSLDDEEAFEKQSQMASPVILSDDAKEGVAACAEKRQPTWTGR
;
A
#
# COMPACT_ATOMS: atom_id res chain seq x y z
N MET A 1 11.54 29.51 -64.92
CA MET A 1 10.44 28.66 -65.46
C MET A 1 10.70 27.16 -65.35
N ALA A 2 11.94 26.66 -65.43
CA ALA A 2 12.23 25.23 -65.27
C ALA A 2 11.93 24.69 -63.84
N ASP A 3 12.25 25.46 -62.78
CA ASP A 3 12.01 25.03 -61.38
C ASP A 3 10.51 24.94 -61.03
N LEU A 4 9.68 25.82 -61.60
CA LEU A 4 8.23 25.80 -61.39
C LEU A 4 7.57 24.58 -62.05
N ARG A 5 8.06 24.14 -63.22
CA ARG A 5 7.59 22.91 -63.89
C ARG A 5 7.98 21.65 -63.11
N THR A 6 9.15 21.63 -62.49
CA THR A 6 9.61 20.49 -61.67
C THR A 6 8.86 20.40 -60.34
N ARG A 7 8.53 21.54 -59.71
CA ARG A 7 7.69 21.56 -58.50
C ARG A 7 6.24 21.21 -58.78
N LEU A 8 5.68 21.67 -59.91
CA LEU A 8 4.33 21.29 -60.34
C LEU A 8 4.24 19.83 -60.78
N SER A 9 5.28 19.25 -61.40
CA SER A 9 5.28 17.82 -61.73
C SER A 9 5.47 16.92 -60.51
N ARG A 10 6.25 17.35 -59.50
CA ARG A 10 6.33 16.66 -58.20
C ARG A 10 5.03 16.76 -57.41
N ALA A 11 4.39 17.93 -57.36
CA ALA A 11 3.08 18.09 -56.73
C ALA A 11 2.00 17.26 -57.44
N ALA A 12 2.00 17.20 -58.78
CA ALA A 12 1.08 16.37 -59.55
C ALA A 12 1.38 14.85 -59.44
N SER A 13 2.65 14.48 -59.25
CA SER A 13 3.09 13.11 -58.96
C SER A 13 2.60 12.67 -57.57
N THR A 14 2.89 13.47 -56.54
CA THR A 14 2.45 13.25 -55.16
C THR A 14 0.93 13.23 -55.04
N ALA A 15 0.21 14.09 -55.78
CA ALA A 15 -1.25 14.05 -55.85
C ALA A 15 -1.79 12.81 -56.58
N ARG A 16 -1.07 12.24 -57.58
CA ARG A 16 -1.47 10.98 -58.24
C ARG A 16 -1.15 9.74 -57.39
N THR A 17 -0.14 9.80 -56.53
CA THR A 17 0.19 8.71 -55.60
C THR A 17 -0.68 8.75 -54.35
N LEU A 18 -1.03 9.94 -53.86
CA LEU A 18 -1.94 10.12 -52.73
C LEU A 18 -3.41 10.05 -53.11
N ALA A 19 -3.83 10.32 -54.36
CA ALA A 19 -5.24 10.23 -54.73
C ALA A 19 -5.86 8.83 -54.52
N PRO A 20 -5.21 7.70 -54.89
CA PRO A 20 -5.75 6.37 -54.58
C PRO A 20 -5.57 5.99 -53.12
N VAL A 21 -4.61 6.56 -52.37
CA VAL A 21 -4.47 6.34 -50.92
C VAL A 21 -5.52 7.15 -50.17
N LEU A 22 -5.67 8.46 -50.39
CA LEU A 22 -6.74 9.28 -49.84
C LEU A 22 -8.12 8.86 -50.33
N ALA A 23 -8.29 8.30 -51.53
CA ALA A 23 -9.57 7.72 -51.95
C ALA A 23 -9.79 6.29 -51.45
N ARG A 24 -8.73 5.58 -51.02
CA ARG A 24 -8.83 4.30 -50.32
C ARG A 24 -9.02 4.55 -48.83
N THR A 25 -8.24 5.37 -48.16
CA THR A 25 -8.49 5.89 -46.81
C THR A 25 -9.82 6.64 -46.72
N ALA A 26 -10.23 7.52 -47.64
CA ALA A 26 -11.57 8.10 -47.57
C ALA A 26 -12.68 7.11 -47.93
N ARG A 27 -12.40 6.00 -48.62
CA ARG A 27 -13.38 4.93 -48.89
C ARG A 27 -13.38 3.87 -47.80
N ASP A 28 -12.27 3.61 -47.13
CA ASP A 28 -12.09 2.68 -46.02
C ASP A 28 -12.50 3.38 -44.73
N THR A 29 -12.21 4.68 -44.56
CA THR A 29 -12.79 5.54 -43.53
C THR A 29 -14.25 5.87 -43.85
N ALA A 30 -14.70 5.90 -45.12
CA ALA A 30 -16.14 5.98 -45.42
C ALA A 30 -16.84 4.62 -45.43
N GLU A 31 -16.18 3.47 -45.60
CA GLU A 31 -16.74 2.12 -45.48
C GLU A 31 -16.67 1.65 -44.02
N ASP A 32 -15.71 2.14 -43.23
CA ASP A 32 -15.65 2.04 -41.77
C ASP A 32 -16.55 3.11 -41.12
N LEU A 33 -16.72 4.32 -41.69
CA LEU A 33 -17.82 5.21 -41.29
C LEU A 33 -19.17 4.67 -41.74
N VAL A 34 -19.38 4.17 -42.96
CA VAL A 34 -20.69 3.68 -43.44
C VAL A 34 -21.01 2.32 -42.80
N GLY A 35 -20.00 1.50 -42.48
CA GLY A 35 -20.10 0.31 -41.65
C GLY A 35 -20.37 0.61 -40.17
N ARG A 36 -19.99 1.80 -39.68
CA ARG A 36 -20.34 2.31 -38.34
C ARG A 36 -21.55 3.28 -38.32
N VAL A 37 -22.08 3.69 -39.48
CA VAL A 37 -23.23 4.62 -39.64
C VAL A 37 -24.50 3.87 -40.09
N ARG A 38 -24.38 2.60 -40.44
CA ARG A 38 -25.51 1.67 -40.39
C ARG A 38 -25.06 0.42 -39.62
N PRO A 39 -25.43 0.27 -38.34
CA PRO A 39 -25.28 -1.04 -37.72
C PRO A 39 -26.11 -2.05 -38.56
N PRO A 40 -25.69 -3.32 -38.74
CA PRO A 40 -26.71 -4.36 -38.82
C PRO A 40 -27.60 -4.13 -37.60
N ALA A 41 -28.94 -4.14 -37.74
CA ALA A 41 -29.84 -4.02 -36.59
C ALA A 41 -29.23 -4.81 -35.43
N ALA A 42 -28.72 -4.07 -34.43
CA ALA A 42 -28.01 -4.67 -33.33
C ALA A 42 -29.06 -5.54 -32.65
N ASP A 43 -28.74 -6.82 -32.50
CA ASP A 43 -29.63 -7.81 -31.90
C ASP A 43 -30.17 -7.22 -30.60
N ASP A 44 -31.49 -6.97 -30.58
CA ASP A 44 -32.20 -6.39 -29.45
C ASP A 44 -32.04 -7.37 -28.30
N GLY A 45 -31.09 -7.10 -27.40
CA GLY A 45 -30.69 -8.00 -26.32
C GLY A 45 -31.89 -8.47 -25.49
N GLY A 46 -32.40 -9.65 -25.84
CA GLY A 46 -33.18 -10.52 -24.97
C GLY A 46 -34.65 -10.18 -24.70
N ALA A 47 -35.22 -9.09 -25.22
CA ALA A 47 -36.65 -8.83 -25.06
C ALA A 47 -37.45 -9.33 -26.28
N THR A 48 -38.31 -10.33 -26.08
CA THR A 48 -39.21 -10.87 -27.11
C THR A 48 -40.47 -10.02 -27.30
N VAL A 49 -40.67 -9.01 -26.44
CA VAL A 49 -41.84 -8.13 -26.39
C VAL A 49 -41.47 -6.69 -26.73
N GLU A 50 -42.25 -6.07 -27.62
CA GLU A 50 -42.08 -4.69 -28.03
C GLU A 50 -42.58 -3.72 -26.94
N VAL A 51 -41.70 -2.88 -26.40
CA VAL A 51 -42.04 -1.85 -25.39
C VAL A 51 -42.19 -0.49 -26.09
N PRO A 52 -43.34 0.20 -25.97
CA PRO A 52 -43.61 1.43 -26.71
C PRO A 52 -42.69 2.58 -26.29
N GLU A 53 -42.28 3.41 -27.27
CA GLU A 53 -41.53 4.65 -27.01
C GLU A 53 -42.44 5.67 -26.28
N PRO A 54 -41.99 6.27 -25.17
CA PRO A 54 -42.79 7.26 -24.45
C PRO A 54 -42.86 8.59 -25.23
N SER A 55 -44.01 9.26 -25.15
CA SER A 55 -44.23 10.57 -25.75
C SER A 55 -43.37 11.67 -25.11
N GLY A 56 -42.96 12.66 -25.89
CA GLY A 56 -42.17 13.81 -25.45
C GLY A 56 -40.66 13.58 -25.40
N THR A 57 -40.16 12.43 -25.86
CA THR A 57 -38.71 12.22 -26.09
C THR A 57 -38.27 12.92 -27.38
N GLU A 58 -39.20 13.15 -28.32
CA GLU A 58 -39.01 13.87 -29.59
C GLU A 58 -38.64 15.35 -29.42
N ASP A 59 -38.91 15.92 -28.24
CA ASP A 59 -38.60 17.31 -27.92
C ASP A 59 -37.10 17.56 -27.67
N PHE A 60 -36.28 16.49 -27.66
CA PHE A 60 -34.86 16.54 -27.29
C PHE A 60 -33.97 16.32 -28.50
N ALA A 61 -32.87 17.08 -28.58
CA ALA A 61 -31.94 16.97 -29.69
C ALA A 61 -31.25 15.60 -29.80
N ARG A 62 -31.03 14.92 -28.67
CA ARG A 62 -30.47 13.56 -28.61
C ARG A 62 -31.17 12.71 -27.57
N ARG A 63 -31.34 11.43 -27.89
CA ARG A 63 -32.05 10.44 -27.06
C ARG A 63 -31.45 9.05 -27.25
N VAL A 64 -31.46 8.26 -26.19
CA VAL A 64 -31.04 6.86 -26.14
C VAL A 64 -32.03 6.08 -25.30
N HIS A 65 -32.05 4.77 -25.52
CA HIS A 65 -32.87 3.87 -24.73
C HIS A 65 -32.22 2.49 -24.61
N ALA A 66 -32.64 1.78 -23.59
CA ALA A 66 -32.35 0.36 -23.40
C ALA A 66 -33.65 -0.35 -23.00
N VAL A 67 -33.77 -1.63 -23.35
CA VAL A 67 -34.92 -2.47 -23.01
C VAL A 67 -34.42 -3.80 -22.45
N ARG A 68 -35.06 -4.31 -21.41
CA ARG A 68 -34.77 -5.64 -20.86
C ARG A 68 -36.02 -6.31 -20.30
N GLU A 69 -36.13 -7.63 -20.46
CA GLU A 69 -37.08 -8.45 -19.71
C GLU A 69 -36.54 -8.71 -18.29
N VAL A 70 -37.36 -8.45 -17.29
CA VAL A 70 -37.05 -8.62 -15.87
C VAL A 70 -37.99 -9.66 -15.24
N PRO A 71 -37.51 -10.46 -14.27
CA PRO A 71 -38.38 -11.31 -13.46
C PRO A 71 -39.33 -10.46 -12.60
N GLY A 72 -40.47 -11.02 -12.18
CA GLY A 72 -41.43 -10.33 -11.31
C GLY A 72 -42.61 -9.67 -12.04
N SER A 73 -43.65 -9.30 -11.29
CA SER A 73 -44.86 -8.72 -11.89
C SER A 73 -44.64 -7.27 -12.34
N VAL A 74 -45.48 -6.77 -13.25
CA VAL A 74 -45.48 -5.34 -13.63
C VAL A 74 -45.68 -4.45 -12.40
N GLU A 75 -46.50 -4.88 -11.43
CA GLU A 75 -46.76 -4.13 -10.20
C GLU A 75 -45.50 -4.02 -9.33
N ASP A 76 -44.80 -5.13 -9.09
CA ASP A 76 -43.55 -5.14 -8.31
C ASP A 76 -42.44 -4.33 -9.00
N THR A 77 -42.35 -4.45 -10.32
CA THR A 77 -41.38 -3.71 -11.13
C THR A 77 -41.64 -2.21 -11.08
N VAL A 78 -42.90 -1.78 -11.21
CA VAL A 78 -43.28 -0.36 -11.11
C VAL A 78 -43.06 0.17 -9.71
N ALA A 79 -43.36 -0.61 -8.67
CA ALA A 79 -43.10 -0.23 -7.29
C ALA A 79 -41.61 0.05 -7.06
N LEU A 80 -40.72 -0.83 -7.53
CA LEU A 80 -39.27 -0.66 -7.40
C LEU A 80 -38.73 0.51 -8.23
N VAL A 81 -39.17 0.63 -9.48
CA VAL A 81 -38.71 1.70 -10.39
C VAL A 81 -39.20 3.08 -9.93
N CYS A 82 -40.33 3.16 -9.23
CA CYS A 82 -40.86 4.41 -8.68
C CYS A 82 -40.38 4.71 -7.25
N ASP A 83 -39.66 3.79 -6.60
CA ASP A 83 -39.16 3.96 -5.23
C ASP A 83 -37.82 4.70 -5.22
N LEU A 84 -37.85 6.01 -4.97
CA LEU A 84 -36.68 6.88 -4.98
C LEU A 84 -35.69 6.55 -3.86
N ASP A 85 -36.16 5.95 -2.75
CA ASP A 85 -35.28 5.49 -1.68
C ASP A 85 -34.39 4.34 -2.15
N ARG A 86 -34.87 3.57 -3.13
CA ARG A 86 -34.19 2.38 -3.69
C ARG A 86 -33.54 2.61 -5.05
N TRP A 87 -33.57 3.83 -5.58
CA TRP A 87 -32.91 4.16 -6.85
C TRP A 87 -31.40 3.96 -6.80
N HIS A 88 -30.79 4.13 -5.63
CA HIS A 88 -29.39 3.81 -5.46
C HIS A 88 -29.11 2.35 -5.80
N GLU A 89 -30.05 1.42 -5.59
CA GLU A 89 -29.82 0.00 -5.80
C GLU A 89 -29.66 -0.42 -7.27
N TRP A 90 -30.22 0.34 -8.22
CA TRP A 90 -30.27 -0.06 -9.62
C TRP A 90 -30.00 1.06 -10.62
N LEU A 91 -30.31 2.33 -10.33
CA LEU A 91 -30.15 3.40 -11.30
C LEU A 91 -28.70 3.89 -11.30
N THR A 92 -27.90 3.46 -12.29
CA THR A 92 -26.45 3.74 -12.30
C THR A 92 -26.11 5.22 -12.49
N LEU A 93 -27.02 5.99 -13.09
CA LEU A 93 -26.87 7.44 -13.17
C LEU A 93 -26.96 8.12 -11.79
N HIS A 94 -27.54 7.50 -10.76
CA HIS A 94 -27.70 8.12 -9.45
C HIS A 94 -26.40 8.11 -8.64
N LEU A 95 -26.06 9.21 -7.96
CA LEU A 95 -25.00 9.25 -6.96
C LEU A 95 -25.56 9.52 -5.57
N SER A 96 -26.32 10.61 -5.42
CA SER A 96 -26.96 10.99 -4.14
C SER A 96 -28.12 11.96 -4.34
N TRP A 97 -28.87 12.24 -3.28
CA TRP A 97 -29.95 13.24 -3.26
C TRP A 97 -29.49 14.56 -2.63
N ARG A 98 -30.14 15.68 -2.98
CA ARG A 98 -29.91 16.99 -2.35
C ARG A 98 -31.24 17.63 -1.93
N GLY A 99 -31.41 17.84 -0.63
CA GLY A 99 -32.61 18.47 -0.07
C GLY A 99 -33.79 17.52 0.05
N GLU A 100 -34.99 18.08 0.23
CA GLU A 100 -36.24 17.32 0.32
C GLU A 100 -36.61 16.68 -1.03
N ARG A 101 -37.19 15.49 -0.97
CA ARG A 101 -37.73 14.75 -2.12
C ARG A 101 -38.89 13.85 -1.68
N PRO A 102 -39.76 13.42 -2.60
CA PRO A 102 -40.66 12.32 -2.34
C PRO A 102 -39.88 11.01 -2.11
N SER A 103 -40.42 10.12 -1.28
CA SER A 103 -39.91 8.75 -1.14
C SER A 103 -40.27 7.89 -2.35
N THR A 104 -41.43 8.13 -2.96
CA THR A 104 -41.98 7.30 -4.03
C THR A 104 -42.65 8.18 -5.08
N LEU A 105 -42.44 7.89 -6.36
CA LEU A 105 -43.14 8.54 -7.47
C LEU A 105 -44.56 7.97 -7.61
N SER A 106 -45.56 8.84 -7.55
CA SER A 106 -46.97 8.48 -7.74
C SER A 106 -47.72 9.58 -8.50
N ALA A 107 -49.00 9.34 -8.80
CA ALA A 107 -49.85 10.38 -9.38
C ALA A 107 -49.91 11.64 -8.50
N GLU A 108 -49.79 11.50 -7.17
CA GLU A 108 -49.84 12.62 -6.20
C GLU A 108 -48.57 13.49 -6.25
N THR A 109 -47.42 12.92 -6.60
CA THR A 109 -46.14 13.65 -6.69
C THR A 109 -45.95 14.36 -8.03
N THR A 110 -46.94 14.31 -8.93
CA THR A 110 -46.85 14.97 -10.24
C THR A 110 -46.75 16.49 -10.06
N GLY A 111 -45.72 17.10 -10.64
CA GLY A 111 -45.39 18.52 -10.50
C GLY A 111 -44.42 18.84 -9.36
N GLU A 112 -44.08 17.88 -8.49
CA GLU A 112 -43.06 18.08 -7.46
C GLU A 112 -41.66 18.19 -8.06
N GLN A 113 -40.78 18.91 -7.36
CA GLN A 113 -39.39 19.13 -7.76
C GLN A 113 -38.42 18.63 -6.70
N PHE A 114 -37.35 17.99 -7.15
CA PHE A 114 -36.28 17.50 -6.28
C PHE A 114 -34.93 17.54 -7.01
N THR A 115 -33.83 17.42 -6.26
CA THR A 115 -32.48 17.50 -6.80
C THR A 115 -31.72 16.20 -6.60
N GLN A 116 -31.10 15.71 -7.67
CA GLN A 116 -30.25 14.53 -7.70
C GLN A 116 -28.83 14.93 -8.10
N GLN A 117 -27.82 14.30 -7.48
CA GLN A 117 -26.48 14.20 -8.07
C GLN A 117 -26.47 12.99 -8.99
N ILE A 118 -26.10 13.21 -10.25
CA ILE A 118 -25.98 12.16 -11.27
C ILE A 118 -24.55 12.04 -11.79
N SER A 119 -24.15 10.85 -12.23
CA SER A 119 -22.90 10.66 -12.98
C SER A 119 -23.16 10.85 -14.48
N LEU A 120 -22.37 11.70 -15.15
CA LEU A 120 -22.41 11.88 -16.59
C LEU A 120 -20.98 11.93 -17.14
N MET A 121 -20.59 10.94 -17.95
CA MET A 121 -19.19 10.73 -18.35
C MET A 121 -18.25 10.58 -17.15
N ASP A 122 -18.71 9.88 -16.11
CA ASP A 122 -18.00 9.68 -14.82
C ASP A 122 -17.69 10.97 -14.05
N ILE A 123 -18.40 12.05 -14.38
CA ILE A 123 -18.30 13.34 -13.69
C ILE A 123 -19.61 13.59 -12.92
N PRO A 124 -19.55 13.87 -11.61
CA PRO A 124 -20.72 14.27 -10.83
C PRO A 124 -21.35 15.57 -11.36
N ALA A 125 -22.65 15.54 -11.58
CA ALA A 125 -23.44 16.67 -12.07
C ALA A 125 -24.76 16.79 -11.31
N GLN A 126 -25.23 18.02 -11.10
CA GLN A 126 -26.52 18.25 -10.44
C GLN A 126 -27.65 18.28 -11.47
N ALA A 127 -28.64 17.40 -11.30
CA ALA A 127 -29.91 17.43 -12.03
C ALA A 127 -31.05 17.89 -11.11
N ARG A 128 -31.81 18.89 -11.55
CA ARG A 128 -33.04 19.33 -10.88
C ARG A 128 -34.22 18.76 -11.64
N TRP A 129 -34.93 17.83 -11.04
CA TRP A 129 -36.04 17.11 -11.66
C TRP A 129 -37.38 17.74 -11.30
N THR A 130 -38.33 17.62 -12.22
CA THR A 130 -39.77 17.81 -12.03
C THR A 130 -40.44 16.50 -12.45
N VAL A 131 -41.33 15.97 -11.60
CA VAL A 131 -42.15 14.80 -11.96
C VAL A 131 -43.19 15.23 -12.97
N ALA A 132 -42.99 14.87 -14.25
CA ALA A 132 -43.90 15.28 -15.30
C ALA A 132 -45.10 14.34 -15.42
N ARG A 133 -44.88 13.03 -15.22
CA ARG A 133 -45.95 12.03 -15.24
C ARG A 133 -45.55 10.77 -14.48
N VAL A 134 -46.53 10.13 -13.83
CA VAL A 134 -46.45 8.74 -13.36
C VAL A 134 -47.64 7.98 -13.94
N GLY A 135 -47.38 6.93 -14.71
CA GLY A 135 -48.39 6.17 -15.45
C GLY A 135 -48.76 4.86 -14.78
N THR A 136 -49.97 4.36 -15.06
CA THR A 136 -50.51 3.08 -14.57
C THR A 136 -51.14 2.29 -15.73
N GLY A 137 -51.25 0.96 -15.61
CA GLY A 137 -51.88 0.12 -16.63
C GLY A 137 -51.00 -0.05 -17.88
N ASP A 138 -51.54 0.21 -19.08
CA ASP A 138 -50.85 -0.01 -20.36
C ASP A 138 -49.65 0.94 -20.63
N HIS A 139 -49.42 1.92 -19.75
CA HIS A 139 -48.31 2.88 -19.81
C HIS A 139 -47.67 3.07 -18.42
N ALA A 140 -47.41 1.97 -17.71
CA ALA A 140 -46.89 1.99 -16.35
C ALA A 140 -45.43 2.49 -16.26
N GLY A 141 -45.09 3.26 -15.23
CA GLY A 141 -43.75 3.83 -15.00
C GLY A 141 -43.76 5.34 -14.79
N PHE A 142 -42.65 6.04 -15.08
CA PHE A 142 -42.50 7.47 -14.79
C PHE A 142 -41.89 8.28 -15.93
N GLU A 143 -42.05 9.59 -15.84
CA GLU A 143 -41.41 10.61 -16.66
C GLU A 143 -40.90 11.76 -15.78
N LEU A 144 -39.59 12.01 -15.85
CA LEU A 144 -38.93 13.13 -15.21
C LEU A 144 -38.36 14.09 -16.25
N ARG A 145 -38.54 15.38 -16.00
CA ARG A 145 -37.95 16.47 -16.79
C ARG A 145 -37.09 17.31 -15.89
N GLY A 146 -35.89 17.64 -16.33
CA GLY A 146 -34.98 18.39 -15.49
C GLY A 146 -34.02 19.30 -16.22
N THR A 147 -33.31 20.08 -15.42
CA THR A 147 -32.22 20.94 -15.87
C THR A 147 -30.93 20.50 -15.20
N GLY A 148 -29.91 20.21 -16.02
CA GLY A 148 -28.55 19.92 -15.62
C GLY A 148 -27.63 21.15 -15.65
N PRO A 149 -26.32 20.99 -15.41
CA PRO A 149 -25.35 22.08 -15.47
C PRO A 149 -25.26 22.71 -16.87
N MET A 150 -24.78 23.95 -16.94
CA MET A 150 -24.56 24.71 -18.19
C MET A 150 -25.80 24.90 -19.08
N GLY A 151 -27.01 24.81 -18.51
CA GLY A 151 -28.26 25.00 -19.24
C GLY A 151 -28.68 23.80 -20.11
N ILE A 152 -28.13 22.62 -19.84
CA ILE A 152 -28.56 21.36 -20.47
C ILE A 152 -29.92 20.98 -19.89
N THR A 153 -30.85 20.61 -20.76
CA THR A 153 -32.13 20.00 -20.37
C THR A 153 -31.99 18.48 -20.45
N VAL A 154 -32.47 17.79 -19.42
CA VAL A 154 -32.37 16.34 -19.27
C VAL A 154 -33.76 15.73 -19.11
N GLY A 155 -33.97 14.55 -19.69
CA GLY A 155 -35.19 13.76 -19.55
C GLY A 155 -34.85 12.32 -19.18
N LEU A 156 -35.63 11.73 -18.28
CA LEU A 156 -35.52 10.33 -17.88
C LEU A 156 -36.90 9.70 -17.82
N TRP A 157 -37.07 8.54 -18.45
CA TRP A 157 -38.31 7.78 -18.41
C TRP A 157 -38.03 6.34 -18.04
N ALA A 158 -39.02 5.73 -17.39
CA ALA A 158 -39.15 4.30 -17.31
C ALA A 158 -40.53 3.87 -17.79
N THR A 159 -40.59 2.91 -18.71
CA THR A 159 -41.83 2.32 -19.22
C THR A 159 -41.81 0.83 -18.94
N VAL A 160 -42.84 0.32 -18.27
CA VAL A 160 -42.97 -1.09 -17.85
C VAL A 160 -44.20 -1.70 -18.52
N VAL A 161 -44.02 -2.84 -19.19
CA VAL A 161 -45.12 -3.59 -19.81
C VAL A 161 -45.05 -5.09 -19.46
N PRO A 162 -46.17 -5.83 -19.53
CA PRO A 162 -46.14 -7.28 -19.30
C PRO A 162 -45.31 -8.03 -20.36
N ALA A 163 -44.46 -8.98 -19.95
CA ALA A 163 -43.70 -9.83 -20.87
C ALA A 163 -43.55 -11.26 -20.34
N GLY A 164 -44.06 -12.25 -21.07
CA GLY A 164 -43.96 -13.67 -20.68
C GLY A 164 -44.54 -13.93 -19.27
N SER A 165 -43.71 -14.46 -18.37
CA SER A 165 -44.03 -14.66 -16.94
C SER A 165 -43.56 -13.51 -16.03
N GLY A 166 -43.03 -12.42 -16.59
CA GLY A 166 -42.50 -11.26 -15.88
C GLY A 166 -42.91 -9.93 -16.51
N ALA A 167 -41.99 -8.97 -16.58
CA ALA A 167 -42.20 -7.65 -17.20
C ALA A 167 -41.06 -7.29 -18.16
N ALA A 168 -41.30 -6.37 -19.09
CA ALA A 168 -40.26 -5.73 -19.88
C ALA A 168 -40.17 -4.24 -19.49
N VAL A 169 -38.96 -3.77 -19.21
CA VAL A 169 -38.67 -2.40 -18.80
C VAL A 169 -37.86 -1.72 -19.88
N ARG A 170 -38.31 -0.53 -20.28
CA ARG A 170 -37.60 0.40 -21.16
C ARG A 170 -37.18 1.62 -20.35
N LEU A 171 -35.89 1.94 -20.35
CA LEU A 171 -35.36 3.19 -19.82
C LEU A 171 -34.97 4.09 -20.99
N ASP A 172 -35.48 5.31 -21.01
CA ASP A 172 -35.10 6.34 -21.98
C ASP A 172 -34.35 7.47 -21.28
N GLY A 173 -33.24 7.90 -21.88
CA GLY A 173 -32.48 9.09 -21.47
C GLY A 173 -32.41 10.08 -22.63
N ALA A 174 -32.70 11.36 -22.36
CA ALA A 174 -32.67 12.40 -23.39
C ALA A 174 -31.95 13.67 -22.92
N LEU A 175 -31.19 14.28 -23.84
CA LEU A 175 -30.37 15.47 -23.61
C LEU A 175 -30.65 16.53 -24.68
N ASP A 176 -30.79 17.80 -24.27
CA ASP A 176 -30.84 18.96 -25.17
C ASP A 176 -30.09 20.17 -24.59
N GLY A 177 -29.68 21.11 -25.44
CA GLY A 177 -28.96 22.33 -25.07
C GLY A 177 -27.74 22.61 -25.97
N PRO A 178 -27.17 23.84 -25.91
CA PRO A 178 -26.04 24.24 -26.79
C PRO A 178 -24.81 23.33 -26.73
N PRO A 179 -24.35 22.82 -25.57
CA PRO A 179 -23.20 21.91 -25.48
C PRO A 179 -23.45 20.51 -26.10
N VAL A 180 -24.72 20.06 -26.11
CA VAL A 180 -25.14 18.73 -26.56
C VAL A 180 -25.08 18.57 -28.08
N ARG A 181 -25.10 19.70 -28.82
CA ARG A 181 -25.05 19.73 -30.28
C ARG A 181 -23.63 19.57 -30.85
N GLY A 182 -22.59 19.59 -30.00
CA GLY A 182 -21.18 19.38 -30.36
C GLY A 182 -20.65 17.95 -30.14
N PRO A 183 -19.33 17.70 -30.32
CA PRO A 183 -18.70 16.38 -30.19
C PRO A 183 -18.84 15.76 -28.79
N VAL A 184 -18.78 16.58 -27.74
CA VAL A 184 -18.92 16.17 -26.34
C VAL A 184 -20.31 15.58 -26.06
N GLY A 185 -21.35 16.04 -26.76
CA GLY A 185 -22.71 15.54 -26.62
C GLY A 185 -22.88 14.08 -27.06
N LEU A 186 -22.02 13.56 -27.94
CA LEU A 186 -22.04 12.14 -28.33
C LEU A 186 -21.45 11.25 -27.25
N THR A 187 -20.38 11.69 -26.58
CA THR A 187 -19.79 10.97 -25.44
C THR A 187 -20.74 10.94 -24.25
N ALA A 188 -21.37 12.07 -23.92
CA ALA A 188 -22.38 12.15 -22.87
C ALA A 188 -23.58 11.24 -23.13
N LEU A 189 -24.04 11.19 -24.39
CA LEU A 189 -25.16 10.33 -24.76
C LEU A 189 -24.81 8.84 -24.65
N ARG A 190 -23.58 8.44 -25.04
CA ARG A 190 -23.10 7.07 -24.85
C ARG A 190 -23.00 6.69 -23.38
N SER A 191 -22.50 7.58 -22.53
CA SER A 191 -22.45 7.35 -21.08
C SER A 191 -23.85 7.11 -20.50
N VAL A 192 -24.86 7.88 -20.94
CA VAL A 192 -26.26 7.66 -20.54
C VAL A 192 -26.82 6.33 -21.07
N GLU A 193 -26.45 5.92 -22.29
CA GLU A 193 -26.86 4.64 -22.86
C GLU A 193 -26.26 3.44 -22.11
N THR A 194 -24.96 3.48 -21.84
CA THR A 194 -24.26 2.47 -21.03
C THR A 194 -24.90 2.37 -19.65
N ALA A 195 -25.09 3.52 -18.98
CA ALA A 195 -25.73 3.57 -17.68
C ALA A 195 -27.16 3.01 -17.70
N ALA A 196 -27.96 3.30 -18.73
CA ALA A 196 -29.31 2.75 -18.85
C ALA A 196 -29.33 1.22 -18.99
N ARG A 197 -28.36 0.62 -19.71
CA ARG A 197 -28.23 -0.83 -19.85
C ARG A 197 -27.84 -1.48 -18.52
N GLU A 198 -26.77 -0.99 -17.89
CA GLU A 198 -26.34 -1.47 -16.57
C GLU A 198 -27.45 -1.34 -15.53
N SER A 199 -28.22 -0.24 -15.59
CA SER A 199 -29.34 -0.02 -14.67
C SER A 199 -30.44 -1.07 -14.81
N LEU A 200 -30.77 -1.45 -16.04
CA LEU A 200 -31.71 -2.54 -16.31
C LEU A 200 -31.17 -3.89 -15.87
N ASP A 201 -29.85 -4.07 -15.89
CA ASP A 201 -29.22 -5.30 -15.46
C ASP A 201 -29.27 -5.49 -13.95
N LEU A 202 -28.97 -4.42 -13.20
CA LEU A 202 -29.12 -4.39 -11.75
C LEU A 202 -30.60 -4.54 -11.34
N LEU A 203 -31.50 -3.86 -12.05
CA LEU A 203 -32.95 -3.97 -11.80
C LEU A 203 -33.45 -5.40 -12.00
N ALA A 204 -33.02 -6.09 -13.06
CA ALA A 204 -33.34 -7.49 -13.30
C ALA A 204 -32.83 -8.41 -12.18
N GLY A 205 -31.61 -8.16 -11.70
CA GLY A 205 -31.01 -8.87 -10.56
C GLY A 205 -31.84 -8.71 -9.29
N LEU A 206 -32.20 -7.48 -8.92
CA LEU A 206 -33.00 -7.18 -7.73
C LEU A 206 -34.37 -7.87 -7.74
N LEU A 207 -35.07 -7.79 -8.87
CA LEU A 207 -36.39 -8.44 -9.01
C LEU A 207 -36.29 -9.96 -9.08
N GLY A 208 -35.12 -10.50 -9.43
CA GLY A 208 -34.80 -11.93 -9.39
C GLY A 208 -34.46 -12.45 -7.99
N GLY A 209 -34.46 -11.59 -6.97
CA GLY A 209 -34.05 -11.92 -5.60
C GLY A 209 -32.55 -11.78 -5.34
N GLY A 210 -31.79 -11.20 -6.27
CA GLY A 210 -30.40 -10.80 -6.06
C GLY A 210 -30.28 -9.55 -5.18
N ALA A 211 -29.18 -9.42 -4.44
CA ALA A 211 -28.91 -8.24 -3.63
C ALA A 211 -28.45 -7.06 -4.49
N SER A 212 -28.81 -5.83 -4.10
CA SER A 212 -28.28 -4.59 -4.68
C SER A 212 -26.76 -4.52 -4.57
N ALA A 213 -26.08 -4.13 -5.64
CA ALA A 213 -24.64 -3.82 -5.62
C ALA A 213 -24.33 -2.46 -4.98
N ARG A 214 -25.25 -1.50 -5.04
CA ARG A 214 -24.99 -0.12 -4.63
C ARG A 214 -25.44 0.15 -3.20
N ILE A 215 -24.54 0.77 -2.44
CA ILE A 215 -24.70 1.14 -1.04
C ILE A 215 -25.03 2.62 -0.96
N ALA A 216 -26.06 2.97 -0.20
CA ALA A 216 -26.49 4.36 -0.04
C ALA A 216 -25.41 5.20 0.65
N ASP A 217 -25.13 6.37 0.11
CA ASP A 217 -24.13 7.31 0.61
C ASP A 217 -24.68 8.19 1.76
N GLU A 218 -25.57 7.62 2.59
CA GLU A 218 -26.28 8.33 3.66
C GLU A 218 -25.61 8.09 5.02
N PRO A 219 -25.49 9.13 5.88
CA PRO A 219 -24.96 8.96 7.22
C PRO A 219 -25.71 7.89 8.03
N VAL A 220 -24.96 7.01 8.66
CA VAL A 220 -25.49 5.87 9.42
C VAL A 220 -25.62 6.24 10.89
N ARG A 221 -26.80 6.07 11.47
CA ARG A 221 -27.00 6.31 12.90
C ARG A 221 -26.52 5.11 13.71
N HIS A 222 -25.51 5.30 14.54
CA HIS A 222 -25.12 4.30 15.53
C HIS A 222 -26.14 4.27 16.68
N GLU A 223 -26.83 3.16 16.87
CA GLU A 223 -27.99 3.02 17.75
C GLU A 223 -27.63 3.25 19.22
N ALA A 224 -26.55 2.63 19.69
CA ALA A 224 -26.16 2.66 21.10
C ALA A 224 -25.72 4.06 21.57
N THR A 225 -25.06 4.83 20.70
CA THR A 225 -24.54 6.17 21.04
C THR A 225 -25.39 7.32 20.47
N GLY A 226 -26.29 7.03 19.52
CA GLY A 226 -27.07 8.01 18.78
C GLY A 226 -26.27 8.88 17.81
N ARG A 227 -24.97 8.61 17.62
CA ARG A 227 -24.08 9.40 16.74
C ARG A 227 -24.37 9.08 15.27
N MET A 228 -24.35 10.11 14.43
CA MET A 228 -24.32 9.93 12.98
C MET A 228 -22.88 9.67 12.53
N LEU A 229 -22.67 8.60 11.80
CA LEU A 229 -21.39 8.17 11.26
C LEU A 229 -21.34 8.50 9.77
N ASP A 230 -20.14 8.82 9.28
CA ASP A 230 -19.88 8.92 7.85
C ASP A 230 -20.14 7.54 7.21
N PRO A 231 -20.86 7.45 6.07
CA PRO A 231 -21.14 6.18 5.41
C PRO A 231 -19.88 5.33 5.14
N SER A 232 -18.74 5.98 4.89
CA SER A 232 -17.45 5.32 4.62
C SER A 232 -16.65 4.97 5.88
N THR A 233 -17.24 5.11 7.08
CA THR A 233 -16.56 4.69 8.33
C THR A 233 -16.28 3.18 8.29
N PRO A 234 -15.02 2.72 8.41
CA PRO A 234 -14.71 1.30 8.37
C PRO A 234 -15.06 0.60 9.68
N VAL A 235 -15.65 -0.58 9.58
CA VAL A 235 -16.08 -1.40 10.72
C VAL A 235 -15.83 -2.88 10.45
N VAL A 236 -15.27 -3.58 11.44
CA VAL A 236 -15.21 -5.05 11.42
C VAL A 236 -16.57 -5.59 11.83
N VAL A 237 -17.15 -6.41 10.96
CA VAL A 237 -18.47 -7.03 11.19
C VAL A 237 -18.38 -8.51 11.52
N GLY A 238 -17.33 -9.19 11.05
CA GLY A 238 -17.15 -10.63 11.23
C GLY A 238 -15.70 -11.01 11.44
N VAL A 239 -15.47 -11.95 12.36
CA VAL A 239 -14.16 -12.58 12.57
C VAL A 239 -14.29 -14.09 12.70
N GLY A 240 -13.32 -14.82 12.18
CA GLY A 240 -13.35 -16.27 12.15
C GLY A 240 -11.96 -16.87 12.29
N GLN A 241 -11.90 -18.05 12.91
CA GLN A 241 -10.67 -18.81 13.07
C GLN A 241 -10.93 -20.29 12.77
N ALA A 242 -9.95 -20.93 12.12
CA ALA A 242 -9.91 -22.34 11.84
C ALA A 242 -8.68 -22.98 12.50
N VAL A 243 -8.84 -24.19 13.03
CA VAL A 243 -7.76 -25.00 13.60
C VAL A 243 -7.92 -26.45 13.14
N ARG A 244 -6.85 -27.07 12.63
CA ARG A 244 -6.79 -28.52 12.38
C ARG A 244 -5.77 -29.14 13.31
N ARG A 245 -6.18 -29.99 14.26
CA ARG A 245 -5.22 -30.72 15.10
C ARG A 245 -4.85 -32.06 14.45
N PRO A 246 -3.66 -32.59 14.71
CA PRO A 246 -3.26 -33.91 14.22
C PRO A 246 -4.28 -35.00 14.63
N GLY A 247 -4.64 -35.86 13.69
CA GLY A 247 -5.57 -36.98 13.92
C GLY A 247 -7.06 -36.61 13.92
N GLN A 248 -7.43 -35.34 13.66
CA GLN A 248 -8.84 -34.95 13.49
C GLN A 248 -9.33 -35.18 12.06
N ASP A 249 -8.67 -34.58 11.08
CA ASP A 249 -8.98 -34.64 9.64
C ASP A 249 -7.69 -34.85 8.83
N ASP A 250 -7.85 -35.19 7.55
CA ASP A 250 -6.73 -35.27 6.59
C ASP A 250 -5.96 -33.94 6.51
N PRO A 251 -4.63 -33.98 6.29
CA PRO A 251 -3.83 -32.78 6.04
C PRO A 251 -4.38 -31.95 4.88
N VAL A 252 -4.61 -30.66 5.13
CA VAL A 252 -5.08 -29.70 4.12
C VAL A 252 -4.06 -28.59 3.93
N GLU A 253 -4.06 -27.99 2.74
CA GLU A 253 -3.22 -26.83 2.41
C GLU A 253 -3.70 -25.54 3.10
N PRO A 254 -2.83 -24.52 3.26
CA PRO A 254 -3.19 -23.27 3.94
C PRO A 254 -4.43 -22.57 3.39
N ILE A 255 -4.64 -22.55 2.06
CA ILE A 255 -5.80 -21.86 1.46
C ILE A 255 -7.14 -22.43 1.94
N VAL A 256 -7.21 -23.74 2.24
CA VAL A 256 -8.41 -24.38 2.78
C VAL A 256 -8.70 -23.91 4.20
N LEU A 257 -7.66 -23.64 5.00
CA LEU A 257 -7.81 -23.08 6.35
C LEU A 257 -8.24 -21.61 6.29
N ALA A 258 -7.71 -20.84 5.33
CA ALA A 258 -8.13 -19.45 5.08
C ALA A 258 -9.62 -19.39 4.67
N GLU A 259 -10.04 -20.26 3.75
CA GLU A 259 -11.45 -20.41 3.34
C GLU A 259 -12.36 -20.71 4.53
N ARG A 260 -12.01 -21.73 5.35
CA ARG A 260 -12.78 -22.09 6.55
C ARG A 260 -12.88 -20.93 7.53
N ALA A 261 -11.81 -20.15 7.69
CA ALA A 261 -11.79 -19.01 8.60
C ALA A 261 -12.66 -17.84 8.09
N LEU A 262 -12.66 -17.56 6.79
CA LEU A 262 -13.56 -16.54 6.19
C LEU A 262 -15.03 -16.95 6.26
N ARG A 263 -15.35 -18.23 6.00
CA ARG A 263 -16.71 -18.74 6.18
C ARG A 263 -17.17 -18.64 7.64
N ALA A 264 -16.27 -18.91 8.59
CA ALA A 264 -16.56 -18.67 10.01
C ALA A 264 -16.76 -17.18 10.34
N ALA A 265 -15.99 -16.29 9.70
CA ALA A 265 -16.15 -14.84 9.87
C ALA A 265 -17.49 -14.35 9.29
N ALA A 266 -17.92 -14.87 8.16
CA ALA A 266 -19.23 -14.59 7.57
C ALA A 266 -20.37 -15.07 8.48
N ALA A 267 -20.23 -16.26 9.06
CA ALA A 267 -21.19 -16.78 10.05
C ALA A 267 -21.23 -15.97 11.36
N ASP A 268 -20.12 -15.32 11.75
CA ASP A 268 -20.08 -14.41 12.90
C ASP A 268 -20.74 -13.05 12.61
N ALA A 269 -20.60 -12.55 11.37
CA ALA A 269 -21.22 -11.30 10.93
C ALA A 269 -22.74 -11.43 10.73
N ALA A 270 -23.18 -12.52 10.12
CA ALA A 270 -24.56 -12.74 9.72
C ALA A 270 -25.46 -13.16 10.91
N PRO A 271 -26.52 -12.41 11.27
CA PRO A 271 -27.64 -13.00 11.99
C PRO A 271 -28.32 -14.07 11.10
N ALA A 272 -29.12 -14.97 11.66
CA ALA A 272 -29.71 -16.13 10.94
C ALA A 272 -30.56 -15.80 9.69
N ALA A 273 -30.82 -14.51 9.40
CA ALA A 273 -31.55 -14.01 8.25
C ALA A 273 -30.65 -13.57 7.07
N VAL A 274 -29.33 -13.44 7.25
CA VAL A 274 -28.38 -13.07 6.19
C VAL A 274 -27.66 -14.33 5.71
N ASP A 275 -27.65 -14.58 4.40
CA ASP A 275 -26.88 -15.67 3.83
C ASP A 275 -25.37 -15.36 3.91
N ALA A 276 -24.63 -16.18 4.65
CA ALA A 276 -23.21 -16.01 4.88
C ALA A 276 -22.40 -16.10 3.57
N ASP A 277 -22.84 -16.92 2.61
CA ASP A 277 -22.16 -17.03 1.32
C ASP A 277 -22.45 -15.81 0.43
N ALA A 278 -23.64 -15.22 0.54
CA ALA A 278 -23.96 -13.97 -0.15
C ALA A 278 -23.11 -12.79 0.34
N LEU A 279 -22.72 -12.75 1.63
CA LEU A 279 -21.79 -11.73 2.15
C LEU A 279 -20.40 -11.84 1.52
N LEU A 280 -19.88 -13.06 1.38
CA LEU A 280 -18.58 -13.32 0.77
C LEU A 280 -18.59 -12.97 -0.73
N GLY A 281 -19.70 -13.25 -1.41
CA GLY A 281 -19.94 -12.91 -2.82
C GLY A 281 -19.97 -11.40 -3.13
N ARG A 282 -20.04 -10.53 -2.12
CA ARG A 282 -20.09 -9.07 -2.29
C ARG A 282 -18.76 -8.37 -2.08
N ALA A 283 -17.66 -9.10 -1.95
CA ALA A 283 -16.35 -8.50 -1.73
C ALA A 283 -15.96 -7.61 -2.91
N ASP A 284 -15.59 -6.36 -2.63
CA ASP A 284 -14.97 -5.46 -3.62
C ASP A 284 -13.46 -5.71 -3.69
N ALA A 285 -12.87 -6.19 -2.58
CA ALA A 285 -11.46 -6.54 -2.49
C ALA A 285 -11.24 -7.75 -1.56
N VAL A 286 -10.25 -8.57 -1.92
CA VAL A 286 -9.81 -9.72 -1.14
C VAL A 286 -8.33 -9.62 -0.85
N TYR A 287 -8.00 -9.64 0.45
CA TYR A 287 -6.65 -9.54 0.97
C TYR A 287 -6.19 -10.90 1.47
N ALA A 288 -4.96 -11.26 1.14
CA ALA A 288 -4.29 -12.43 1.70
C ALA A 288 -2.95 -12.08 2.33
N VAL A 289 -2.74 -12.59 3.55
CA VAL A 289 -1.44 -12.65 4.20
C VAL A 289 -0.75 -13.93 3.72
N PRO A 290 0.38 -13.84 2.99
CA PRO A 290 1.02 -15.01 2.39
C PRO A 290 1.43 -16.05 3.43
N SER A 291 1.20 -17.31 3.13
CA SER A 291 1.62 -18.44 3.97
C SER A 291 3.13 -18.69 3.85
N ALA A 292 3.80 -18.90 4.99
CA ALA A 292 5.20 -19.31 5.05
C ALA A 292 5.38 -20.83 4.85
N SER A 293 4.35 -21.62 5.14
CA SER A 293 4.35 -23.08 4.96
C SER A 293 4.13 -23.53 3.51
N TRP A 294 3.55 -22.68 2.66
CA TRP A 294 3.35 -22.94 1.23
C TRP A 294 3.17 -21.63 0.46
N THR A 295 3.77 -21.52 -0.72
CA THR A 295 3.73 -20.29 -1.53
C THR A 295 2.76 -20.45 -2.70
N TYR A 296 1.89 -19.47 -2.86
CA TYR A 296 0.94 -19.35 -3.96
C TYR A 296 1.34 -18.21 -4.90
N ALA A 297 1.04 -18.32 -6.19
CA ALA A 297 1.25 -17.23 -7.15
C ALA A 297 0.35 -16.03 -6.82
N ASP A 298 -0.96 -16.24 -6.72
CA ASP A 298 -1.94 -15.28 -6.21
C ASP A 298 -2.80 -15.94 -5.12
N GLN A 299 -2.42 -15.74 -3.86
CA GLN A 299 -3.16 -16.28 -2.72
C GLN A 299 -4.50 -15.56 -2.53
N ALA A 300 -4.58 -14.28 -2.85
CA ALA A 300 -5.80 -13.48 -2.69
C ALA A 300 -6.85 -13.89 -3.72
N GLY A 301 -6.46 -14.04 -4.99
CA GLY A 301 -7.31 -14.56 -6.07
C GLY A 301 -7.78 -15.99 -5.81
N LEU A 302 -6.89 -16.86 -5.31
CA LEU A 302 -7.28 -18.22 -4.87
C LEU A 302 -8.33 -18.19 -3.75
N THR A 303 -8.12 -17.35 -2.73
CA THR A 303 -9.10 -17.20 -1.64
C THR A 303 -10.43 -16.72 -2.18
N ALA A 304 -10.43 -15.67 -3.02
CA ALA A 304 -11.61 -15.06 -3.60
C ALA A 304 -12.45 -16.08 -4.40
N ALA A 305 -11.81 -16.88 -5.25
CA ALA A 305 -12.50 -17.94 -6.00
C ALA A 305 -13.10 -19.01 -5.08
N ARG A 306 -12.39 -19.43 -4.03
CA ARG A 306 -12.84 -20.50 -3.12
C ARG A 306 -13.99 -20.10 -2.23
N VAL A 307 -14.09 -18.82 -1.86
CA VAL A 307 -15.21 -18.30 -1.05
C VAL A 307 -16.40 -17.89 -1.90
N GLY A 308 -16.30 -17.96 -3.24
CA GLY A 308 -17.36 -17.57 -4.16
C GLY A 308 -17.49 -16.04 -4.31
N ALA A 309 -16.40 -15.30 -4.10
CA ALA A 309 -16.38 -13.85 -4.34
C ALA A 309 -16.43 -13.49 -5.83
N PHE A 310 -16.05 -14.43 -6.72
CA PHE A 310 -16.25 -14.32 -8.17
C PHE A 310 -16.27 -15.72 -8.81
N ASP A 311 -16.87 -15.82 -10.00
CA ASP A 311 -16.88 -17.04 -10.81
C ASP A 311 -15.64 -17.09 -11.72
N VAL A 312 -14.85 -18.16 -11.64
CA VAL A 312 -13.67 -18.34 -12.48
C VAL A 312 -14.08 -18.45 -13.95
N GLY A 313 -13.72 -17.43 -14.76
CA GLY A 313 -14.05 -17.34 -16.18
C GLY A 313 -15.19 -16.36 -16.53
N SER A 314 -15.74 -15.62 -15.56
CA SER A 314 -16.59 -14.45 -15.82
C SER A 314 -15.77 -13.27 -16.38
N ASP A 315 -16.46 -12.25 -16.91
CA ASP A 315 -15.81 -11.02 -17.41
C ASP A 315 -14.95 -10.35 -16.32
N GLU A 316 -13.80 -9.80 -16.72
CA GLU A 316 -12.77 -9.23 -15.83
C GLU A 316 -13.30 -8.05 -14.97
N GLU A 317 -14.35 -7.38 -15.44
CA GLU A 317 -14.97 -6.21 -14.77
C GLU A 317 -15.70 -6.54 -13.46
N SER A 318 -16.04 -7.81 -13.17
CA SER A 318 -16.78 -8.18 -11.96
C SER A 318 -15.92 -8.84 -10.87
N ARG A 319 -14.59 -8.88 -11.03
CA ARG A 319 -13.67 -9.52 -10.07
C ARG A 319 -13.26 -8.55 -8.96
N PRO A 320 -13.20 -8.97 -7.67
CA PRO A 320 -12.64 -8.14 -6.61
C PRO A 320 -11.16 -7.82 -6.84
N GLU A 321 -10.69 -6.66 -6.37
CA GLU A 321 -9.25 -6.36 -6.31
C GLU A 321 -8.56 -7.42 -5.43
N THR A 322 -7.48 -8.03 -5.94
CA THR A 322 -6.68 -8.98 -5.16
C THR A 322 -5.45 -8.29 -4.57
N VAL A 323 -5.31 -8.34 -3.24
CA VAL A 323 -4.21 -7.68 -2.52
C VAL A 323 -3.45 -8.68 -1.65
N GLN A 324 -2.13 -8.65 -1.68
CA GLN A 324 -1.30 -9.43 -0.76
C GLN A 324 -0.33 -8.56 0.01
N THR A 325 0.01 -8.97 1.24
CA THR A 325 1.17 -8.37 1.91
C THR A 325 2.48 -8.93 1.37
N SER A 326 3.60 -8.29 1.70
CA SER A 326 4.95 -8.82 1.41
C SER A 326 5.05 -10.30 1.84
N PRO A 327 5.72 -11.18 1.06
CA PRO A 327 5.73 -12.62 1.29
C PRO A 327 6.22 -13.05 2.69
N TYR A 328 7.08 -12.26 3.32
CA TYR A 328 7.65 -12.55 4.62
C TYR A 328 7.44 -11.40 5.60
N GLY A 329 6.89 -11.73 6.77
CA GLY A 329 6.76 -10.80 7.89
C GLY A 329 5.45 -10.97 8.65
N GLY A 330 5.56 -11.18 9.97
CA GLY A 330 4.42 -11.21 10.90
C GLY A 330 3.70 -9.88 11.06
N ASP A 331 4.14 -8.80 10.39
CA ASP A 331 3.46 -7.51 10.27
C ASP A 331 2.23 -7.56 9.35
N GLY A 332 2.18 -8.53 8.41
CA GLY A 332 1.21 -8.57 7.32
C GLY A 332 -0.26 -8.53 7.77
N GLY A 333 -0.62 -9.25 8.84
CA GLY A 333 -2.00 -9.29 9.33
C GLY A 333 -2.59 -7.91 9.64
N GLN A 334 -1.92 -7.13 10.50
CA GLN A 334 -2.40 -5.78 10.83
C GLN A 334 -2.17 -4.79 9.68
N LEU A 335 -1.11 -4.95 8.90
CA LEU A 335 -0.86 -4.10 7.72
C LEU A 335 -2.00 -4.20 6.69
N ALA A 336 -2.48 -5.41 6.42
CA ALA A 336 -3.62 -5.65 5.52
C ALA A 336 -4.91 -5.00 6.03
N LEU A 337 -5.18 -5.11 7.34
CA LEU A 337 -6.35 -4.49 7.96
C LEU A 337 -6.30 -2.96 7.91
N ASN A 338 -5.10 -2.39 8.10
CA ASN A 338 -4.90 -0.94 8.02
C ASN A 338 -5.14 -0.42 6.59
N ASP A 339 -4.57 -1.09 5.59
CA ASP A 339 -4.79 -0.71 4.18
C ASP A 339 -6.26 -0.90 3.77
N ALA A 340 -6.88 -2.03 4.12
CA ALA A 340 -8.29 -2.32 3.84
C ALA A 340 -9.24 -1.26 4.42
N ALA A 341 -9.03 -0.83 5.67
CA ALA A 341 -9.81 0.23 6.27
C ALA A 341 -9.63 1.57 5.55
N GLN A 342 -8.44 1.86 5.03
CA GLN A 342 -8.19 3.07 4.23
C GLN A 342 -8.90 2.98 2.86
N GLN A 343 -8.97 1.81 2.22
CA GLN A 343 -9.76 1.62 0.99
C GLN A 343 -11.23 2.01 1.20
N ILE A 344 -11.78 1.64 2.35
CA ILE A 344 -13.16 1.92 2.71
C ILE A 344 -13.38 3.41 2.93
N VAL A 345 -12.49 4.08 3.68
CA VAL A 345 -12.55 5.53 3.89
C VAL A 345 -12.45 6.30 2.57
N ASP A 346 -11.59 5.83 1.66
CA ASP A 346 -11.40 6.44 0.34
C ASP A 346 -12.60 6.18 -0.62
N GLY A 347 -13.60 5.39 -0.20
CA GLY A 347 -14.76 5.04 -1.02
C GLY A 347 -14.46 4.05 -2.17
N ARG A 348 -13.33 3.34 -2.10
CA ARG A 348 -12.87 2.40 -3.15
C ARG A 348 -13.31 0.96 -2.91
N ALA A 349 -13.69 0.64 -1.68
CA ALA A 349 -14.29 -0.64 -1.32
C ALA A 349 -15.34 -0.43 -0.23
N HIS A 350 -16.32 -1.31 -0.19
CA HIS A 350 -17.37 -1.30 0.82
C HIS A 350 -17.44 -2.60 1.61
N VAL A 351 -17.03 -3.73 1.03
CA VAL A 351 -16.89 -5.04 1.66
C VAL A 351 -15.51 -5.59 1.31
N VAL A 352 -14.69 -5.84 2.33
CA VAL A 352 -13.32 -6.33 2.17
C VAL A 352 -13.13 -7.59 3.01
N LEU A 353 -12.59 -8.63 2.37
CA LEU A 353 -12.24 -9.89 3.03
C LEU A 353 -10.73 -9.91 3.29
N VAL A 354 -10.31 -10.20 4.52
CA VAL A 354 -8.88 -10.34 4.86
C VAL A 354 -8.65 -11.72 5.47
N SER A 355 -7.67 -12.47 4.96
CA SER A 355 -7.39 -13.83 5.44
C SER A 355 -5.90 -14.16 5.49
N GLY A 356 -5.56 -15.13 6.32
CA GLY A 356 -4.22 -15.69 6.40
C GLY A 356 -4.24 -17.04 7.12
N ALA A 357 -3.35 -17.95 6.73
CA ALA A 357 -3.30 -19.28 7.32
C ALA A 357 -1.91 -19.92 7.20
N GLU A 358 -1.66 -20.95 8.00
CA GLU A 358 -0.51 -21.83 7.89
C GLU A 358 -0.93 -23.29 8.05
N ALA A 359 -0.20 -24.19 7.39
CA ALA A 359 -0.37 -25.63 7.46
C ALA A 359 0.96 -26.33 7.85
N GLY A 360 1.67 -25.77 8.83
CA GLY A 360 3.01 -26.20 9.22
C GLY A 360 3.06 -27.60 9.84
N ALA A 361 2.02 -28.02 10.56
CA ALA A 361 1.94 -29.39 11.07
C ALA A 361 1.52 -30.38 9.97
N ALA A 362 0.68 -29.95 9.03
CA ALA A 362 0.28 -30.73 7.86
C ALA A 362 1.48 -31.08 6.98
N ILE A 363 2.28 -30.08 6.60
CA ILE A 363 3.44 -30.28 5.73
C ILE A 363 4.51 -31.12 6.42
N ALA A 364 4.73 -30.91 7.72
CA ALA A 364 5.67 -31.72 8.49
C ALA A 364 5.25 -33.21 8.56
N ALA A 365 3.94 -33.49 8.68
CA ALA A 365 3.42 -34.85 8.65
C ALA A 365 3.61 -35.52 7.28
N ILE A 366 3.28 -34.83 6.19
CA ILE A 366 3.45 -35.33 4.81
C ILE A 366 4.93 -35.63 4.52
N GLN A 367 5.84 -34.72 4.92
CA GLN A 367 7.27 -34.91 4.74
C GLN A 367 7.83 -36.05 5.59
N ALA A 368 7.30 -36.29 6.79
CA ALA A 368 7.70 -37.41 7.65
C ALA A 368 7.37 -38.78 7.01
N GLU A 369 6.39 -38.83 6.11
CA GLU A 369 6.07 -40.02 5.29
C GLU A 369 6.97 -40.15 4.06
N GLY A 370 7.88 -39.20 3.81
CA GLY A 370 8.73 -39.17 2.62
C GLY A 370 7.99 -38.81 1.33
N ARG A 371 6.88 -38.06 1.45
CA ARG A 371 6.07 -37.58 0.31
C ARG A 371 6.17 -36.05 0.21
N ASP A 372 5.90 -35.54 -0.99
CA ASP A 372 5.65 -34.12 -1.22
C ASP A 372 4.14 -33.84 -1.20
N PRO A 373 3.70 -32.66 -0.72
CA PRO A 373 2.29 -32.28 -0.78
C PRO A 373 1.85 -32.04 -2.23
N ASP A 374 0.73 -32.64 -2.62
CA ASP A 374 0.03 -32.33 -3.89
C ASP A 374 -0.90 -31.13 -3.67
N TRP A 375 -0.30 -29.97 -3.40
CA TRP A 375 -1.00 -28.72 -3.08
C TRP A 375 -0.94 -27.74 -4.24
N THR A 376 -1.91 -26.81 -4.26
CA THR A 376 -2.11 -25.86 -5.35
C THR A 376 -0.91 -24.94 -5.53
N GLN A 377 -0.40 -24.75 -6.75
CA GLN A 377 0.72 -23.84 -7.06
C GLN A 377 0.37 -22.70 -8.03
N GLY A 378 -0.61 -22.89 -8.92
CA GLY A 378 -1.02 -21.90 -9.93
C GLY A 378 -2.13 -20.95 -9.45
N SER A 379 -2.43 -19.92 -10.25
CA SER A 379 -3.59 -19.03 -10.09
C SER A 379 -4.85 -19.62 -10.76
N PRO A 380 -6.09 -19.37 -10.26
CA PRO A 380 -7.33 -19.86 -10.87
C PRO A 380 -7.52 -19.43 -12.33
N ASP A 381 -7.02 -18.25 -12.70
CA ASP A 381 -7.19 -17.55 -13.97
C ASP A 381 -5.90 -17.48 -14.80
N GLY A 382 -4.82 -18.09 -14.33
CA GLY A 382 -3.50 -17.98 -14.95
C GLY A 382 -2.74 -16.68 -14.65
N ALA A 383 -3.23 -15.83 -13.73
CA ALA A 383 -2.49 -14.68 -13.23
C ALA A 383 -1.15 -15.09 -12.63
N THR A 384 -0.15 -14.21 -12.76
CA THR A 384 1.20 -14.43 -12.24
C THR A 384 1.41 -13.87 -10.84
N GLY A 385 0.42 -13.16 -10.29
CA GLY A 385 0.45 -12.49 -8.99
C GLY A 385 -0.83 -11.70 -8.72
N PRO A 386 -0.99 -11.17 -7.49
CA PRO A 386 -2.13 -10.32 -7.13
C PRO A 386 -2.07 -8.96 -7.84
N ASP A 387 -3.20 -8.25 -7.89
CA ASP A 387 -3.30 -6.90 -8.46
C ASP A 387 -2.41 -5.90 -7.70
N ARG A 388 -2.27 -6.07 -6.39
CA ARG A 388 -1.41 -5.22 -5.54
C ARG A 388 -0.67 -5.99 -4.45
N VAL A 389 0.58 -5.62 -4.22
CA VAL A 389 1.39 -6.07 -3.07
C VAL A 389 1.70 -4.90 -2.16
N ILE A 390 1.41 -5.04 -0.86
CA ILE A 390 1.64 -4.02 0.16
C ILE A 390 2.72 -4.45 1.17
N GLY A 391 3.43 -3.48 1.74
CA GLY A 391 4.55 -3.72 2.65
C GLY A 391 5.90 -3.80 1.95
N VAL A 392 6.96 -3.99 2.74
CA VAL A 392 8.34 -3.93 2.26
C VAL A 392 8.94 -5.34 2.22
N ASP A 393 9.45 -5.72 1.05
CA ASP A 393 10.21 -6.95 0.84
C ASP A 393 11.69 -6.62 0.56
N LYS A 394 12.54 -6.83 1.56
CA LYS A 394 14.00 -6.66 1.47
C LYS A 394 14.66 -7.84 2.18
N GLN A 395 15.92 -8.11 1.85
CA GLN A 395 16.69 -9.18 2.47
C GLN A 395 16.80 -8.99 3.99
N ALA A 396 16.49 -10.03 4.78
CA ALA A 396 16.42 -9.93 6.24
C ALA A 396 17.75 -9.60 6.94
N ASN A 397 18.87 -10.02 6.34
CA ASN A 397 20.20 -9.90 6.92
C ASN A 397 21.19 -9.26 5.96
N ASN A 398 22.16 -8.53 6.50
CA ASN A 398 23.35 -8.14 5.76
C ASN A 398 24.40 -9.27 5.77
N GLU A 399 25.49 -9.08 5.04
CA GLU A 399 26.58 -10.05 4.95
C GLU A 399 27.24 -10.31 6.32
N ALA A 400 27.43 -9.26 7.13
CA ALA A 400 28.05 -9.37 8.44
C ALA A 400 27.25 -10.28 9.39
N GLU A 401 25.93 -10.08 9.47
CA GLU A 401 25.03 -10.92 10.25
C GLU A 401 25.01 -12.37 9.74
N THR A 402 24.94 -12.55 8.42
CA THR A 402 24.92 -13.87 7.78
C THR A 402 26.21 -14.64 8.07
N SER A 403 27.37 -13.97 7.99
CA SER A 403 28.70 -14.59 8.13
C SER A 403 28.95 -15.18 9.52
N VAL A 404 28.30 -14.65 10.56
CA VAL A 404 28.42 -15.17 11.95
C VAL A 404 27.31 -16.16 12.32
N GLY A 405 26.34 -16.37 11.42
CA GLY A 405 25.24 -17.31 11.59
C GLY A 405 23.97 -16.70 12.20
N LEU A 406 23.74 -15.39 12.10
CA LEU A 406 22.51 -14.72 12.58
C LEU A 406 21.34 -14.79 11.58
N GLY A 407 21.33 -15.77 10.67
CA GLY A 407 20.26 -15.93 9.69
C GLY A 407 18.97 -16.55 10.25
N ALA A 408 19.04 -17.30 11.36
CA ALA A 408 17.86 -17.85 12.01
C ALA A 408 17.32 -16.84 13.05
N PRO A 409 16.01 -16.49 13.03
CA PRO A 409 15.46 -15.49 13.93
C PRO A 409 15.75 -15.74 15.41
N ILE A 410 15.67 -16.99 15.85
CA ILE A 410 15.97 -17.41 17.23
C ILE A 410 17.31 -16.85 17.74
N TYR A 411 18.37 -16.89 16.93
CA TYR A 411 19.70 -16.45 17.33
C TYR A 411 19.78 -14.92 17.42
N MET A 412 19.10 -14.21 16.52
CA MET A 412 19.02 -12.75 16.56
C MET A 412 18.24 -12.26 17.78
N TYR A 413 17.07 -12.85 18.06
CA TYR A 413 16.26 -12.49 19.23
C TYR A 413 16.94 -12.87 20.55
N ALA A 414 17.67 -13.99 20.59
CA ALA A 414 18.46 -14.38 21.77
C ALA A 414 19.63 -13.41 22.01
N LEU A 415 20.25 -12.87 20.94
CA LEU A 415 21.25 -11.82 21.06
C LEU A 415 20.64 -10.52 21.62
N MET A 416 19.47 -10.10 21.12
CA MET A 416 18.74 -8.94 21.67
C MET A 416 18.32 -9.18 23.13
N GLU A 417 17.92 -10.40 23.49
CA GLU A 417 17.62 -10.79 24.88
C GLU A 417 18.83 -10.66 25.80
N SER A 418 20.01 -11.03 25.32
CA SER A 418 21.26 -10.85 26.05
C SER A 418 21.56 -9.36 26.30
N ALA A 419 21.27 -8.50 25.32
CA ALA A 419 21.36 -7.05 25.47
C ALA A 419 20.32 -6.51 26.48
N LEU A 420 19.09 -7.02 26.48
CA LEU A 420 18.05 -6.66 27.46
C LEU A 420 18.44 -7.07 28.89
N ARG A 421 18.99 -8.27 29.06
CA ARG A 421 19.57 -8.71 30.34
C ARG A 421 20.64 -7.73 30.79
N ARG A 422 21.56 -7.39 29.89
CA ARG A 422 22.63 -6.42 30.18
C ARG A 422 22.04 -5.07 30.63
N ALA A 423 21.07 -4.54 29.90
CA ALA A 423 20.48 -3.23 30.17
C ALA A 423 19.70 -3.20 31.50
N SER A 424 19.08 -4.31 31.88
CA SER A 424 18.35 -4.44 33.16
C SER A 424 19.26 -4.63 34.37
N GLY A 425 20.55 -4.96 34.18
CA GLY A 425 21.49 -5.25 35.27
C GLY A 425 21.20 -6.55 36.03
N LEU A 426 20.31 -7.40 35.51
CA LEU A 426 19.94 -8.67 36.13
C LEU A 426 21.01 -9.75 35.91
N SER A 427 21.18 -10.64 36.89
CA SER A 427 21.93 -11.88 36.67
C SER A 427 21.22 -12.78 35.65
N ALA A 428 21.95 -13.73 35.05
CA ALA A 428 21.37 -14.68 34.10
C ALA A 428 20.17 -15.45 34.69
N ALA A 429 20.25 -15.87 35.95
CA ALA A 429 19.17 -16.61 36.60
C ALA A 429 17.92 -15.74 36.86
N GLU A 430 18.09 -14.51 37.35
CA GLU A 430 16.99 -13.56 37.57
C GLU A 430 16.31 -13.21 36.25
N HIS A 431 17.10 -12.98 35.20
CA HIS A 431 16.59 -12.65 33.89
C HIS A 431 15.80 -13.83 33.27
N THR A 432 16.34 -15.06 33.32
CA THR A 432 15.62 -16.26 32.88
C THR A 432 14.30 -16.44 33.64
N SER A 433 14.29 -16.19 34.95
CA SER A 433 13.07 -16.25 35.76
C SER A 433 12.05 -15.19 35.33
N ARG A 434 12.49 -13.96 35.03
CA ARG A 434 11.64 -12.87 34.54
C ARG A 434 10.96 -13.23 33.22
N ILE A 435 11.72 -13.67 32.21
CA ILE A 435 11.16 -14.01 30.90
C ILE A 435 10.28 -15.26 30.94
N ALA A 436 10.61 -16.25 31.78
CA ALA A 436 9.75 -17.42 31.99
C ALA A 436 8.44 -17.06 32.70
N GLY A 437 8.47 -16.11 33.63
CA GLY A 437 7.29 -15.55 34.28
C GLY A 437 6.36 -14.83 33.30
N LEU A 438 6.93 -14.02 32.41
CA LEU A 438 6.21 -13.40 31.28
C LEU A 438 5.54 -14.46 30.40
N TRP A 439 6.31 -15.46 29.98
CA TRP A 439 5.80 -16.52 29.11
C TRP A 439 4.71 -17.38 29.74
N SER A 440 4.80 -17.65 31.06
CA SER A 440 3.76 -18.41 31.77
C SER A 440 2.41 -17.66 31.83
N ARG A 441 2.41 -16.32 31.83
CA ARG A 441 1.16 -15.54 31.70
C ARG A 441 0.51 -15.71 30.33
N LEU A 442 1.32 -15.77 29.26
CA LEU A 442 0.84 -16.10 27.91
C LEU A 442 0.29 -17.54 27.87
N ALA A 443 1.00 -18.51 28.45
CA ALA A 443 0.54 -19.90 28.55
C ALA A 443 -0.81 -20.02 29.27
N ARG A 444 -1.02 -19.22 30.32
CA ARG A 444 -2.29 -19.17 31.05
C ARG A 444 -3.43 -18.65 30.18
N THR A 445 -3.19 -17.62 29.39
CA THR A 445 -4.17 -17.09 28.45
C THR A 445 -4.57 -18.13 27.41
N ALA A 446 -3.61 -18.92 26.90
CA ALA A 446 -3.87 -19.99 25.95
C ALA A 446 -4.82 -21.08 26.51
N THR A 447 -4.87 -21.30 27.83
CA THR A 447 -5.71 -22.34 28.44
C THR A 447 -7.21 -22.17 28.19
N VAL A 448 -7.67 -20.92 28.00
CA VAL A 448 -9.08 -20.58 27.75
C VAL A 448 -9.37 -20.32 26.28
N ASN A 449 -8.34 -20.13 25.44
CA ASN A 449 -8.51 -19.89 24.00
C ASN A 449 -8.86 -21.20 23.24
N PRO A 450 -10.07 -21.36 22.67
CA PRO A 450 -10.49 -22.54 21.89
C PRO A 450 -9.56 -22.91 20.74
N TYR A 451 -8.90 -21.91 20.15
CA TYR A 451 -8.04 -22.07 18.99
C TYR A 451 -6.57 -22.32 19.35
N ALA A 452 -6.19 -22.17 20.63
CA ALA A 452 -4.81 -22.40 21.04
C ALA A 452 -4.37 -23.86 20.79
N TRP A 453 -3.13 -23.99 20.31
CA TRP A 453 -2.50 -25.27 20.00
C TRP A 453 -2.09 -26.02 21.27
N ASP A 454 -1.42 -25.34 22.18
CA ASP A 454 -1.03 -25.85 23.49
C ASP A 454 -1.80 -25.12 24.60
N ARG A 455 -2.63 -25.88 25.32
CA ARG A 455 -3.51 -25.39 26.38
C ARG A 455 -3.09 -25.88 27.77
N SER A 456 -1.88 -26.39 27.90
CA SER A 456 -1.40 -27.04 29.13
C SER A 456 -1.18 -26.08 30.29
N GLY A 457 -0.96 -24.79 30.00
CA GLY A 457 -0.79 -23.76 31.04
C GLY A 457 0.54 -23.83 31.80
N HIS A 458 1.64 -24.05 31.07
CA HIS A 458 2.99 -24.25 31.64
C HIS A 458 3.39 -23.18 32.67
N THR A 459 3.98 -23.65 33.76
CA THR A 459 4.52 -22.83 34.85
C THR A 459 5.86 -22.19 34.47
N PRO A 460 6.30 -21.11 35.16
CA PRO A 460 7.60 -20.51 34.89
C PRO A 460 8.77 -21.49 35.03
N GLY A 461 8.69 -22.44 35.96
CA GLY A 461 9.71 -23.46 36.17
C GLY A 461 9.82 -24.43 34.99
N GLU A 462 8.69 -24.90 34.45
CA GLU A 462 8.64 -25.79 33.28
C GLU A 462 9.18 -25.10 32.02
N ILE A 463 8.83 -23.82 31.84
CA ILE A 463 9.31 -23.01 30.70
C ILE A 463 10.82 -22.80 30.79
N ALA A 464 11.36 -22.47 31.97
CA ALA A 464 12.78 -22.17 32.17
C ALA A 464 13.68 -23.42 32.14
N ALA A 465 13.20 -24.57 32.61
CA ALA A 465 14.02 -25.76 32.79
C ALA A 465 14.26 -26.52 31.47
N PRO A 466 15.51 -26.70 31.03
CA PRO A 466 15.81 -27.52 29.85
C PRO A 466 15.48 -29.00 30.14
N THR A 467 14.68 -29.61 29.28
CA THR A 467 14.37 -31.06 29.31
C THR A 467 14.53 -31.66 27.91
N ALA A 468 14.30 -32.96 27.74
CA ALA A 468 14.31 -33.57 26.40
C ALA A 468 13.23 -32.95 25.48
N ASP A 469 12.03 -32.69 26.03
CA ASP A 469 10.91 -32.10 25.29
C ASP A 469 10.96 -30.57 25.22
N ASN A 470 11.61 -29.94 26.21
CA ASN A 470 11.88 -28.50 26.30
C ASN A 470 13.38 -28.20 26.21
N ARG A 471 14.06 -28.70 25.18
CA ARG A 471 15.52 -28.53 25.04
C ARG A 471 15.93 -27.06 24.94
N MET A 472 17.20 -26.78 25.25
CA MET A 472 17.82 -25.49 24.91
C MET A 472 17.90 -25.33 23.39
N VAL A 473 17.53 -24.15 22.87
CA VAL A 473 17.64 -23.83 21.43
C VAL A 473 18.73 -22.79 21.22
N SER A 474 18.67 -21.68 21.96
CA SER A 474 19.73 -20.69 21.99
C SER A 474 19.66 -19.96 23.31
N GLU A 475 20.75 -19.86 24.09
CA GLU A 475 20.69 -19.22 25.40
C GLU A 475 20.18 -17.76 25.29
N PRO A 476 19.14 -17.35 26.07
CA PRO A 476 18.53 -18.06 27.22
C PRO A 476 17.25 -18.88 26.89
N TYR A 477 16.89 -19.04 25.63
CA TYR A 477 15.65 -19.66 25.16
C TYR A 477 15.69 -21.19 25.10
N THR A 478 14.81 -21.79 25.90
CA THR A 478 14.34 -23.16 25.72
C THR A 478 13.29 -23.21 24.60
N LYS A 479 12.94 -24.41 24.15
CA LYS A 479 11.90 -24.62 23.11
C LYS A 479 10.57 -23.96 23.47
N LEU A 480 10.15 -23.99 24.74
CA LEU A 480 8.94 -23.36 25.27
C LEU A 480 9.04 -21.83 25.39
N MET A 481 10.16 -21.22 25.00
CA MET A 481 10.28 -19.75 24.82
C MET A 481 10.28 -19.34 23.34
N CYS A 482 10.11 -20.29 22.42
CA CYS A 482 10.16 -20.07 20.99
C CYS A 482 8.76 -20.14 20.38
N ALA A 483 8.51 -19.40 19.29
CA ALA A 483 7.30 -19.57 18.49
C ALA A 483 7.10 -21.02 18.02
N ASN A 484 5.86 -21.52 18.06
CA ASN A 484 5.52 -22.84 17.54
C ASN A 484 4.98 -22.71 16.11
N LEU A 485 5.84 -22.94 15.12
CA LEU A 485 5.49 -22.86 13.70
C LEU A 485 4.80 -24.12 13.15
N GLN A 486 4.81 -25.22 13.91
CA GLN A 486 4.22 -26.49 13.50
C GLN A 486 2.75 -26.55 13.93
N VAL A 487 1.96 -25.65 13.34
CA VAL A 487 0.53 -25.50 13.62
C VAL A 487 -0.25 -25.39 12.33
N ASP A 488 -1.51 -25.81 12.38
CA ASP A 488 -2.45 -25.68 11.27
C ASP A 488 -3.60 -24.78 11.70
N LEU A 489 -3.47 -23.48 11.39
CA LEU A 489 -4.35 -22.42 11.84
C LEU A 489 -4.68 -21.47 10.68
N GLY A 490 -5.90 -20.96 10.65
CA GLY A 490 -6.33 -19.89 9.74
C GLY A 490 -7.16 -18.84 10.47
N ALA A 491 -7.09 -17.60 10.01
CA ALA A 491 -7.90 -16.48 10.48
C ALA A 491 -8.50 -15.72 9.29
N GLY A 492 -9.72 -15.22 9.49
CA GLY A 492 -10.48 -14.42 8.53
C GLY A 492 -11.15 -13.24 9.24
N VAL A 493 -11.15 -12.08 8.59
CA VAL A 493 -11.78 -10.85 9.06
C VAL A 493 -12.56 -10.23 7.91
N ILE A 494 -13.78 -9.80 8.18
CA ILE A 494 -14.64 -9.08 7.23
C ILE A 494 -14.78 -7.65 7.70
N LEU A 495 -14.30 -6.72 6.86
CA LEU A 495 -14.44 -5.29 7.05
C LEU A 495 -15.48 -4.77 6.09
N THR A 496 -16.25 -3.79 6.55
CA THR A 496 -17.24 -3.11 5.73
C THR A 496 -17.22 -1.61 6.00
N SER A 497 -17.72 -0.82 5.07
CA SER A 497 -18.24 0.51 5.41
C SER A 497 -19.47 0.36 6.32
N VAL A 498 -19.75 1.32 7.22
CA VAL A 498 -20.98 1.28 8.05
C VAL A 498 -22.24 1.31 7.19
N ALA A 499 -22.21 1.98 6.04
CA ALA A 499 -23.32 1.98 5.08
C ALA A 499 -23.56 0.58 4.48
N ALA A 500 -22.49 -0.14 4.12
CA ALA A 500 -22.60 -1.52 3.67
C ALA A 500 -23.14 -2.44 4.76
N ALA A 501 -22.63 -2.31 5.99
CA ALA A 501 -23.11 -3.08 7.13
C ALA A 501 -24.61 -2.88 7.37
N GLN A 502 -25.09 -1.62 7.31
CA GLN A 502 -26.50 -1.30 7.44
C GLN A 502 -27.33 -1.86 6.27
N ALA A 503 -26.88 -1.70 5.03
CA ALA A 503 -27.56 -2.23 3.84
C ALA A 503 -27.66 -3.77 3.86
N LEU A 504 -26.68 -4.44 4.45
CA LEU A 504 -26.65 -5.89 4.66
C LEU A 504 -27.48 -6.35 5.86
N GLY A 505 -28.04 -5.43 6.65
CA GLY A 505 -28.80 -5.75 7.86
C GLY A 505 -27.95 -6.35 8.98
N ILE A 506 -26.65 -6.04 9.03
CA ILE A 506 -25.74 -6.51 10.07
C ILE A 506 -26.02 -5.75 11.36
N ASP A 507 -26.31 -6.48 12.44
CA ASP A 507 -26.60 -5.92 13.76
C ASP A 507 -25.41 -5.13 14.31
N GLN A 508 -25.67 -3.91 14.83
CA GLN A 508 -24.61 -3.03 15.32
C GLN A 508 -23.87 -3.57 16.56
N SER A 509 -24.42 -4.55 17.28
CA SER A 509 -23.67 -5.25 18.34
C SER A 509 -22.49 -6.08 17.82
N ARG A 510 -22.43 -6.32 16.50
CA ARG A 510 -21.28 -6.97 15.85
C ARG A 510 -20.17 -6.00 15.47
N TRP A 511 -20.43 -4.70 15.53
CA TRP A 511 -19.54 -3.68 15.01
C TRP A 511 -18.37 -3.42 15.97
N VAL A 512 -17.15 -3.53 15.44
CA VAL A 512 -15.94 -3.06 16.12
C VAL A 512 -15.17 -2.18 15.15
N PHE A 513 -14.90 -0.96 15.57
CA PHE A 513 -14.24 0.06 14.76
C PHE A 513 -12.72 -0.04 14.92
N LEU A 514 -12.01 0.12 13.81
CA LEU A 514 -10.59 0.44 13.81
C LEU A 514 -10.47 1.97 13.92
N HIS A 515 -9.99 2.47 15.06
CA HIS A 515 -9.86 3.90 15.31
C HIS A 515 -8.64 4.50 14.62
N ALA A 516 -7.53 3.75 14.61
CA ALA A 516 -6.29 4.13 13.97
C ALA A 516 -5.48 2.89 13.58
N GLY A 517 -4.85 2.94 12.42
CA GLY A 517 -3.80 2.02 12.01
C GLY A 517 -2.49 2.76 11.94
N ALA A 518 -1.38 2.14 12.32
CA ALA A 518 -0.07 2.74 12.10
C ALA A 518 0.95 1.68 11.68
N SER A 519 1.89 2.07 10.81
CA SER A 519 2.99 1.20 10.40
C SER A 519 4.31 1.96 10.33
N ALA A 520 5.37 1.33 10.81
CA ALA A 520 6.71 1.89 10.84
C ALA A 520 7.78 0.79 10.73
N VAL A 521 8.99 1.18 10.34
CA VAL A 521 10.12 0.27 10.16
C VAL A 521 11.30 0.78 11.00
N ASP A 522 11.94 -0.11 11.74
CA ASP A 522 13.20 0.18 12.42
C ASP A 522 14.37 0.20 11.44
N GLU A 523 15.54 0.58 11.94
CA GLU A 523 16.79 0.35 11.23
C GLU A 523 16.87 -1.13 10.81
N TRP A 524 16.98 -1.35 9.48
CA TRP A 524 16.61 -2.61 8.85
C TRP A 524 17.47 -3.78 9.34
N PHE A 525 18.79 -3.59 9.31
CA PHE A 525 19.76 -4.53 9.83
C PHE A 525 19.97 -4.31 11.33
N VAL A 526 19.80 -5.36 12.12
CA VAL A 526 19.89 -5.30 13.59
C VAL A 526 21.30 -4.87 14.02
N SER A 527 22.31 -5.35 13.30
CA SER A 527 23.71 -5.00 13.50
C SER A 527 24.02 -3.51 13.31
N GLU A 528 23.18 -2.76 12.60
CA GLU A 528 23.34 -1.32 12.37
C GLU A 528 22.55 -0.48 13.39
N ARG A 529 21.64 -1.09 14.16
CA ARG A 529 20.84 -0.37 15.17
C ARG A 529 21.71 0.30 16.23
N ALA A 530 21.37 1.53 16.60
CA ALA A 530 22.04 2.22 17.70
C ALA A 530 21.95 1.45 19.03
N SER A 531 20.80 0.82 19.27
CA SER A 531 20.52 -0.04 20.43
C SER A 531 19.86 -1.35 20.00
N LEU A 532 20.21 -2.45 20.66
CA LEU A 532 19.56 -3.76 20.48
C LEU A 532 18.33 -3.95 21.38
N THR A 533 18.03 -2.99 22.26
CA THR A 533 16.99 -3.11 23.31
C THR A 533 15.80 -2.19 23.10
N GLU A 534 15.80 -1.40 22.03
CA GLU A 534 14.82 -0.34 21.78
C GLU A 534 14.29 -0.42 20.35
N SER A 535 13.05 0.03 20.16
CA SER A 535 12.41 0.20 18.87
C SER A 535 11.80 1.60 18.76
N PRO A 536 12.55 2.57 18.20
CA PRO A 536 12.00 3.87 17.86
C PRO A 536 10.77 3.79 16.94
N ALA A 537 10.72 2.77 16.06
CA ALA A 537 9.60 2.58 15.15
C ALA A 537 8.29 2.18 15.87
N ILE A 538 8.32 1.23 16.82
CA ILE A 538 7.13 0.90 17.63
C ILE A 538 6.70 2.11 18.45
N ALA A 539 7.65 2.85 19.04
CA ALA A 539 7.33 4.02 19.84
C ALA A 539 6.62 5.11 19.00
N ALA A 540 7.14 5.41 17.81
CA ALA A 540 6.53 6.39 16.90
C ALA A 540 5.15 5.93 16.40
N ALA A 541 5.02 4.66 15.98
CA ALA A 541 3.75 4.11 15.50
C ALA A 541 2.69 4.03 16.59
N GLY A 542 3.07 3.59 17.79
CA GLY A 542 2.20 3.57 18.96
C GLY A 542 1.73 4.96 19.38
N ALA A 543 2.66 5.92 19.47
CA ALA A 543 2.33 7.31 19.80
C ALA A 543 1.36 7.93 18.78
N ALA A 544 1.60 7.71 17.48
CA ALA A 544 0.74 8.21 16.41
C ALA A 544 -0.66 7.59 16.47
N ALA A 545 -0.77 6.27 16.59
CA ALA A 545 -2.05 5.56 16.63
C ALA A 545 -2.89 5.95 17.87
N LEU A 546 -2.26 5.97 19.05
CA LEU A 546 -2.93 6.35 20.30
C LEU A 546 -3.38 7.81 20.29
N ALA A 547 -2.54 8.74 19.82
CA ALA A 547 -2.89 10.15 19.70
C ALA A 547 -4.02 10.39 18.68
N HIS A 548 -4.05 9.64 17.57
CA HIS A 548 -5.14 9.72 16.60
C HIS A 548 -6.46 9.25 17.21
N ALA A 549 -6.44 8.09 17.88
CA ALA A 549 -7.59 7.51 18.58
C ALA A 549 -8.04 8.31 19.82
N GLY A 550 -7.22 9.25 20.31
CA GLY A 550 -7.56 10.11 21.45
C GLY A 550 -7.42 9.42 22.81
N VAL A 551 -6.59 8.38 22.90
CA VAL A 551 -6.39 7.56 24.11
C VAL A 551 -4.90 7.47 24.48
N THR A 552 -4.59 7.03 25.69
CA THR A 552 -3.22 6.72 26.12
C THR A 552 -3.04 5.22 26.35
N ALA A 553 -1.79 4.79 26.58
CA ALA A 553 -1.50 3.40 26.91
C ALA A 553 -2.18 2.93 28.22
N GLN A 554 -2.59 3.85 29.10
CA GLN A 554 -3.32 3.50 30.33
C GLN A 554 -4.80 3.21 30.07
N ASP A 555 -5.38 3.75 29.00
CA ASP A 555 -6.79 3.55 28.64
C ASP A 555 -7.03 2.22 27.90
N LEU A 556 -5.95 1.53 27.52
CA LEU A 556 -6.02 0.24 26.84
C LEU A 556 -6.43 -0.88 27.80
N GLY A 557 -7.52 -1.57 27.46
CA GLY A 557 -7.98 -2.82 28.07
C GLY A 557 -7.24 -4.02 27.48
N PRO A 558 -7.84 -4.80 26.56
CA PRO A 558 -7.18 -5.97 25.97
C PRO A 558 -6.01 -5.59 25.05
N VAL A 559 -4.88 -6.26 25.22
CA VAL A 559 -3.68 -6.06 24.40
C VAL A 559 -3.20 -7.39 23.83
N ASP A 560 -2.87 -7.40 22.54
CA ASP A 560 -2.12 -8.48 21.91
C ASP A 560 -0.83 -7.95 21.29
N LEU A 561 0.29 -8.15 22.00
CA LEU A 561 1.61 -7.87 21.46
C LEU A 561 2.14 -9.09 20.72
N TYR A 562 2.66 -8.88 19.51
CA TYR A 562 3.34 -9.92 18.76
C TYR A 562 4.47 -10.57 19.58
N SER A 563 4.45 -11.89 19.71
CA SER A 563 5.20 -12.61 20.76
C SER A 563 6.02 -13.81 20.25
N CYS A 564 6.78 -13.66 19.16
CA CYS A 564 7.61 -14.76 18.64
C CYS A 564 8.68 -15.21 19.65
N PHE A 565 9.21 -14.27 20.43
CA PHE A 565 10.21 -14.48 21.49
C PHE A 565 10.00 -13.46 22.63
N PRO A 566 10.46 -13.75 23.86
CA PRO A 566 10.32 -12.83 25.00
C PRO A 566 10.91 -11.43 24.77
N SER A 567 11.99 -11.30 24.02
CA SER A 567 12.63 -10.01 23.72
C SER A 567 11.72 -9.12 22.88
N ALA A 568 10.97 -9.68 21.92
CA ALA A 568 10.02 -8.92 21.10
C ALA A 568 8.93 -8.28 21.96
N VAL A 569 8.37 -9.05 22.91
CA VAL A 569 7.34 -8.56 23.83
C VAL A 569 7.89 -7.50 24.78
N GLN A 570 9.11 -7.70 25.31
CA GLN A 570 9.75 -6.72 26.19
C GLN A 570 10.03 -5.40 25.48
N ILE A 571 10.58 -5.45 24.27
CA ILE A 571 10.86 -4.26 23.45
C ILE A 571 9.56 -3.55 23.08
N GLY A 572 8.54 -4.29 22.62
CA GLY A 572 7.24 -3.72 22.26
C GLY A 572 6.52 -3.09 23.44
N ALA A 573 6.48 -3.78 24.59
CA ALA A 573 5.86 -3.25 25.81
C ALA A 573 6.57 -1.99 26.31
N ALA A 574 7.91 -1.97 26.32
CA ALA A 574 8.68 -0.80 26.70
C ALA A 574 8.43 0.39 25.76
N ALA A 575 8.44 0.17 24.45
CA ALA A 575 8.20 1.21 23.44
C ALA A 575 6.77 1.81 23.52
N LEU A 576 5.79 1.01 23.95
CA LEU A 576 4.39 1.43 24.13
C LEU A 576 4.07 1.94 25.55
N GLY A 577 5.02 1.87 26.48
CA GLY A 577 4.79 2.24 27.88
C GLY A 577 3.88 1.28 28.65
N LEU A 578 3.83 0.00 28.24
CA LEU A 578 3.04 -1.04 28.88
C LEU A 578 3.87 -1.80 29.95
N PRO A 579 3.39 -1.95 31.19
CA PRO A 579 4.10 -2.74 32.20
C PRO A 579 4.13 -4.22 31.82
N ILE A 580 5.31 -4.85 31.91
CA ILE A 580 5.49 -6.24 31.45
C ILE A 580 4.85 -7.28 32.37
N ASP A 581 4.64 -6.90 33.62
CA ASP A 581 4.23 -7.72 34.76
C ASP A 581 2.86 -7.34 35.31
N ASP A 582 2.09 -6.56 34.56
CA ASP A 582 0.70 -6.24 34.84
C ASP A 582 -0.13 -7.53 34.94
N PRO A 583 -0.66 -7.89 36.13
CA PRO A 583 -1.44 -9.10 36.31
C PRO A 583 -2.86 -8.98 35.75
N ASP A 584 -3.37 -7.74 35.63
CA ASP A 584 -4.74 -7.45 35.24
C ASP A 584 -4.85 -7.26 33.71
N ARG A 585 -3.74 -6.94 33.06
CA ARG A 585 -3.64 -6.80 31.61
C ARG A 585 -2.53 -7.68 31.02
N PRO A 586 -2.84 -8.95 30.71
CA PRO A 586 -1.93 -9.80 29.94
C PRO A 586 -1.56 -9.14 28.61
N LEU A 587 -0.28 -9.22 28.22
CA LEU A 587 0.23 -8.66 26.97
C LEU A 587 -0.10 -9.52 25.73
N SER A 588 -1.02 -10.47 25.86
CA SER A 588 -1.58 -11.26 24.76
C SER A 588 -3.00 -11.66 25.11
N VAL A 589 -3.92 -11.55 24.16
CA VAL A 589 -5.28 -12.11 24.29
C VAL A 589 -5.36 -13.52 23.71
N THR A 590 -4.46 -13.86 22.80
CA THR A 590 -4.41 -15.18 22.15
C THR A 590 -3.69 -16.22 23.00
N GLY A 591 -2.72 -15.80 23.80
CA GLY A 591 -1.77 -16.67 24.50
C GLY A 591 -0.42 -16.80 23.79
N GLY A 592 -0.16 -16.00 22.75
CA GLY A 592 1.15 -15.85 22.12
C GLY A 592 1.53 -16.98 21.15
N LEU A 593 2.49 -16.70 20.25
CA LEU A 593 2.94 -17.61 19.19
C LEU A 593 3.49 -18.96 19.70
N THR A 594 3.95 -19.04 20.95
CA THR A 594 4.39 -20.32 21.52
C THR A 594 3.21 -21.25 21.82
N PHE A 595 2.17 -20.74 22.48
CA PHE A 595 1.10 -21.58 23.05
C PHE A 595 -0.18 -21.53 22.22
N ALA A 596 -0.61 -20.34 21.78
CA ALA A 596 -1.71 -20.22 20.83
C ALA A 596 -1.36 -20.92 19.50
N GLY A 597 -0.07 -20.92 19.16
CA GLY A 597 0.46 -21.35 17.87
C GLY A 597 0.94 -20.14 17.08
N GLY A 598 2.03 -20.31 16.33
CA GLY A 598 2.64 -19.25 15.54
C GLY A 598 2.42 -19.51 14.06
N PRO A 599 1.23 -19.18 13.50
CA PRO A 599 0.97 -19.30 12.07
C PRO A 599 1.70 -18.18 11.30
N GLY A 600 3.04 -18.18 11.40
CA GLY A 600 3.95 -17.35 10.64
C GLY A 600 3.47 -15.91 10.50
N ASN A 601 3.21 -15.52 9.25
CA ASN A 601 2.81 -14.17 8.89
C ASN A 601 1.40 -13.80 9.37
N ALA A 602 0.51 -14.79 9.58
CA ALA A 602 -0.91 -14.60 9.84
C ALA A 602 -1.26 -14.41 11.33
N TYR A 603 -0.30 -14.49 12.26
CA TYR A 603 -0.58 -14.38 13.70
C TYR A 603 -1.35 -13.09 14.07
N GLY A 604 -1.01 -11.96 13.45
CA GLY A 604 -1.69 -10.68 13.71
C GLY A 604 -3.22 -10.74 13.52
N LEU A 605 -3.69 -11.51 12.53
CA LEU A 605 -5.13 -11.70 12.29
C LEU A 605 -5.80 -12.51 13.41
N HIS A 606 -5.09 -13.47 14.00
CA HIS A 606 -5.60 -14.21 15.16
C HIS A 606 -5.73 -13.32 16.40
N GLY A 607 -4.80 -12.37 16.59
CA GLY A 607 -4.89 -11.33 17.61
C GLY A 607 -6.18 -10.53 17.49
N VAL A 608 -6.47 -10.02 16.28
CA VAL A 608 -7.69 -9.27 15.98
C VAL A 608 -8.95 -10.13 16.14
N ALA A 609 -8.95 -11.35 15.59
CA ALA A 609 -10.10 -12.26 15.65
C ALA A 609 -10.44 -12.69 17.09
N THR A 610 -9.47 -12.75 17.99
CA THR A 610 -9.71 -13.00 19.42
C THR A 610 -10.15 -11.72 20.15
N MET A 611 -9.65 -10.55 19.76
CA MET A 611 -9.93 -9.28 20.42
C MET A 611 -11.30 -8.70 20.11
N VAL A 612 -11.76 -8.81 18.86
CA VAL A 612 -13.05 -8.26 18.40
C VAL A 612 -14.22 -8.79 19.26
N PRO A 613 -14.36 -10.10 19.53
CA PRO A 613 -15.39 -10.60 20.42
C PRO A 613 -15.27 -10.06 21.85
N MET A 614 -14.06 -9.83 22.37
CA MET A 614 -13.88 -9.25 23.71
C MET A 614 -14.41 -7.82 23.77
N LEU A 615 -14.10 -7.00 22.77
CA LEU A 615 -14.55 -5.60 22.70
C LEU A 615 -16.06 -5.47 22.50
N ARG A 616 -16.70 -6.41 21.77
CA ARG A 616 -18.18 -6.47 21.69
C ARG A 616 -18.83 -6.66 23.06
N HIS A 617 -18.18 -7.37 23.99
CA HIS A 617 -18.68 -7.57 25.36
C HIS A 617 -18.30 -6.43 26.32
N ARG A 618 -17.36 -5.55 25.93
CA ARG A 618 -16.86 -4.41 26.72
C ARG A 618 -16.73 -3.18 25.81
N PRO A 619 -17.85 -2.63 25.32
CA PRO A 619 -17.86 -1.66 24.23
C PRO A 619 -17.19 -0.31 24.57
N GLU A 620 -16.99 -0.03 25.84
CA GLU A 620 -16.29 1.15 26.37
C GLU A 620 -14.76 1.01 26.38
N GLU A 621 -14.21 -0.21 26.25
CA GLU A 621 -12.78 -0.44 26.28
C GLU A 621 -12.13 -0.18 24.90
N PHE A 622 -10.84 0.16 24.94
CA PHE A 622 -9.98 0.21 23.77
C PHE A 622 -9.01 -0.98 23.78
N GLY A 623 -8.90 -1.67 22.64
CA GLY A 623 -7.96 -2.75 22.43
C GLY A 623 -6.78 -2.32 21.56
N LEU A 624 -5.62 -2.97 21.75
CA LEU A 624 -4.43 -2.76 20.92
C LEU A 624 -3.89 -4.10 20.41
N THR A 625 -3.76 -4.23 19.08
CA THR A 625 -3.00 -5.32 18.45
C THR A 625 -1.71 -4.79 17.85
N THR A 626 -0.65 -5.59 17.94
CA THR A 626 0.60 -5.36 17.20
C THR A 626 0.95 -6.58 16.35
N SER A 627 1.59 -6.30 15.23
CA SER A 627 2.10 -7.28 14.27
C SER A 627 3.52 -6.88 13.91
N LEU A 628 4.41 -7.87 13.83
CA LEU A 628 5.84 -7.62 13.76
C LEU A 628 6.52 -8.57 12.77
N GLY A 629 7.28 -7.99 11.84
CA GLY A 629 8.04 -8.70 10.82
C GLY A 629 9.55 -8.74 11.09
N TRP A 630 10.18 -9.83 10.65
CA TRP A 630 11.62 -10.10 10.78
C TRP A 630 12.14 -10.02 12.23
N TYR A 631 13.13 -9.18 12.50
CA TYR A 631 13.86 -9.10 13.77
C TYR A 631 13.44 -7.84 14.54
N ALA A 632 12.13 -7.71 14.80
CA ALA A 632 11.52 -6.46 15.25
C ALA A 632 11.84 -5.31 14.28
N THR A 633 11.74 -5.58 12.97
CA THR A 633 12.12 -4.64 11.92
C THR A 633 10.92 -3.92 11.35
N LYS A 634 9.87 -4.67 11.02
CA LYS A 634 8.62 -4.12 10.46
C LYS A 634 7.54 -4.16 11.53
N HIS A 635 6.75 -3.10 11.66
CA HIS A 635 5.73 -2.99 12.69
C HIS A 635 4.44 -2.46 12.10
N ALA A 636 3.32 -3.10 12.47
CA ALA A 636 1.97 -2.63 12.19
C ALA A 636 1.12 -2.75 13.45
N LEU A 637 0.35 -1.70 13.78
CA LEU A 637 -0.48 -1.61 14.98
C LEU A 637 -1.90 -1.18 14.60
N GLY A 638 -2.87 -1.61 15.42
CA GLY A 638 -4.27 -1.21 15.32
C GLY A 638 -4.87 -0.92 16.69
N VAL A 639 -5.61 0.20 16.80
CA VAL A 639 -6.38 0.58 18.00
C VAL A 639 -7.86 0.36 17.72
N TRP A 640 -8.53 -0.41 18.56
CA TRP A 640 -9.87 -0.94 18.30
C TRP A 640 -10.84 -0.60 19.42
N SER A 641 -12.11 -0.37 19.09
CA SER A 641 -13.20 -0.30 20.09
C SER A 641 -14.56 -0.52 19.43
N ALA A 642 -15.55 -1.04 20.18
CA ALA A 642 -16.93 -1.06 19.70
C ALA A 642 -17.60 0.33 19.78
N SER A 643 -17.00 1.26 20.52
CA SER A 643 -17.41 2.66 20.48
C SER A 643 -16.96 3.31 19.16
N PRO A 644 -17.83 4.05 18.46
CA PRO A 644 -17.48 4.69 17.19
C PRO A 644 -16.40 5.77 17.35
N PRO A 645 -15.52 5.95 16.35
CA PRO A 645 -14.38 6.87 16.43
C PRO A 645 -14.83 8.34 16.38
N GLU A 646 -14.09 9.23 17.04
CA GLU A 646 -14.35 10.68 16.99
C GLU A 646 -13.79 11.35 15.72
N LYS A 647 -12.68 10.80 15.22
CA LYS A 647 -12.04 11.23 13.97
C LYS A 647 -12.24 10.16 12.90
N ALA A 648 -12.20 10.55 11.64
CA ALA A 648 -12.13 9.58 10.55
C ALA A 648 -10.90 8.68 10.73
N TYR A 649 -11.04 7.42 10.35
CA TYR A 649 -9.93 6.47 10.37
C TYR A 649 -8.77 7.00 9.51
N ALA A 650 -7.54 6.73 9.94
CA ALA A 650 -6.34 6.99 9.16
C ALA A 650 -5.35 5.82 9.29
N ASN A 651 -4.76 5.43 8.15
CA ASN A 651 -3.58 4.57 8.11
C ASN A 651 -2.31 5.43 8.19
N LEU A 652 -1.68 5.47 9.36
CA LEU A 652 -0.61 6.40 9.70
C LEU A 652 0.78 5.81 9.40
N HIS A 653 1.64 6.63 8.80
CA HIS A 653 3.05 6.29 8.56
C HIS A 653 3.94 7.35 9.22
N PRO A 654 4.08 7.31 10.56
CA PRO A 654 4.78 8.37 11.26
C PRO A 654 6.26 8.38 10.90
N MET A 655 6.82 9.59 10.84
CA MET A 655 8.25 9.76 10.75
C MET A 655 8.92 9.17 12.00
N VAL A 656 9.86 8.26 11.77
CA VAL A 656 10.66 7.66 12.84
C VAL A 656 11.92 8.47 13.00
N ASP A 657 12.09 9.11 14.16
CA ASP A 657 13.38 9.71 14.53
C ASP A 657 14.35 8.58 14.91
N ARG A 658 15.09 8.09 13.91
CA ARG A 658 16.04 7.00 14.09
C ARG A 658 17.39 7.55 14.52
N PRO A 659 17.97 7.06 15.63
CA PRO A 659 19.36 7.33 15.94
C PRO A 659 20.29 6.88 14.81
N ALA A 660 21.47 7.50 14.71
CA ALA A 660 22.43 7.19 13.66
C ALA A 660 22.82 5.70 13.63
N PRO A 661 22.86 5.06 12.44
CA PRO A 661 23.25 3.67 12.32
C PRO A 661 24.74 3.48 12.65
N ARG A 662 25.03 2.40 13.37
CA ARG A 662 26.40 1.98 13.71
C ARG A 662 27.08 1.38 12.48
N PRO A 663 28.37 1.66 12.25
CA PRO A 663 29.18 0.85 11.36
C PRO A 663 29.23 -0.60 11.87
N VAL A 664 29.35 -1.55 10.94
CA VAL A 664 29.43 -2.98 11.25
C VAL A 664 30.72 -3.57 10.69
N SER A 665 31.38 -4.41 11.47
CA SER A 665 32.55 -5.18 11.07
C SER A 665 32.45 -6.62 11.56
N VAL A 666 33.17 -7.52 10.90
CA VAL A 666 33.40 -8.91 11.35
C VAL A 666 34.88 -9.20 11.58
N ASP A 667 35.73 -8.19 11.36
CA ASP A 667 37.17 -8.29 11.55
C ASP A 667 37.52 -8.21 13.05
N PRO A 668 38.07 -9.26 13.67
CA PRO A 668 38.49 -9.18 15.06
C PRO A 668 39.66 -8.21 15.29
N ASP A 669 40.42 -7.83 14.26
CA ASP A 669 41.61 -6.98 14.39
C ASP A 669 41.24 -5.51 14.66
N VAL A 670 39.97 -5.10 14.46
CA VAL A 670 39.50 -3.76 14.83
C VAL A 670 39.19 -3.62 16.33
N LEU A 671 39.25 -4.71 17.10
CA LEU A 671 39.00 -4.69 18.54
C LEU A 671 40.22 -4.16 19.29
N ASP A 672 39.98 -3.18 20.16
CA ASP A 672 40.97 -2.72 21.14
C ASP A 672 40.71 -3.39 22.51
N GLN A 673 41.77 -3.75 23.25
CA GLN A 673 41.58 -4.41 24.54
C GLN A 673 41.07 -3.47 25.63
N GLU A 674 41.34 -2.17 25.51
CA GLU A 674 41.01 -1.19 26.55
C GLU A 674 39.65 -0.50 26.33
N GLY A 675 39.18 -0.34 25.09
CA GLY A 675 37.97 0.43 24.76
C GLY A 675 36.74 -0.41 24.38
N SER A 676 36.94 -1.68 23.99
CA SER A 676 35.88 -2.53 23.45
C SER A 676 35.05 -3.17 24.55
N VAL A 677 33.73 -3.21 24.36
CA VAL A 677 32.75 -3.71 25.33
C VAL A 677 31.87 -4.77 24.68
N VAL A 678 31.79 -5.96 25.28
CA VAL A 678 30.80 -6.96 24.88
C VAL A 678 29.41 -6.44 25.18
N GLU A 679 28.62 -6.20 24.15
CA GLU A 679 27.23 -5.72 24.23
C GLU A 679 26.27 -6.88 24.52
N ALA A 680 26.44 -7.98 23.79
CA ALA A 680 25.55 -9.13 23.84
C ALA A 680 26.26 -10.42 23.44
N VAL A 681 25.80 -11.53 23.97
CA VAL A 681 26.26 -12.88 23.60
C VAL A 681 25.09 -13.86 23.64
N THR A 682 25.03 -14.75 22.66
CA THR A 682 24.12 -15.90 22.67
C THR A 682 24.85 -17.16 22.27
N VAL A 683 24.37 -18.32 22.74
CA VAL A 683 24.95 -19.64 22.46
C VAL A 683 23.91 -20.49 21.75
N ALA A 684 24.19 -20.87 20.50
CA ALA A 684 23.32 -21.72 19.70
C ALA A 684 23.51 -23.20 20.06
N HIS A 685 22.40 -23.95 20.13
CA HIS A 685 22.41 -25.38 20.44
C HIS A 685 21.73 -26.20 19.33
N ALA A 686 22.35 -27.33 19.01
CA ALA A 686 21.77 -28.33 18.14
C ALA A 686 20.64 -29.10 18.84
N ARG A 687 19.86 -29.87 18.07
CA ARG A 687 18.73 -30.65 18.62
C ARG A 687 19.14 -31.71 19.64
N ASP A 688 20.36 -32.21 19.59
CA ASP A 688 20.93 -33.16 20.55
C ASP A 688 21.50 -32.50 21.82
N GLY A 689 21.43 -31.16 21.90
CA GLY A 689 21.91 -30.36 23.02
C GLY A 689 23.37 -29.90 22.90
N SER A 690 24.11 -30.35 21.87
CA SER A 690 25.48 -29.90 21.63
C SER A 690 25.53 -28.41 21.26
N VAL A 691 26.62 -27.74 21.62
CA VAL A 691 26.83 -26.30 21.32
C VAL A 691 27.32 -26.15 19.88
N GLU A 692 26.61 -25.36 19.08
CA GLU A 692 26.97 -25.04 17.69
C GLU A 692 27.93 -23.84 17.58
N GLY A 693 27.93 -22.99 18.60
CA GLY A 693 28.82 -21.83 18.70
C GLY A 693 28.20 -20.68 19.48
N ALA A 694 29.05 -19.76 19.91
CA ALA A 694 28.68 -18.50 20.52
C ALA A 694 28.74 -17.37 19.49
N ILE A 695 27.72 -16.52 19.45
CA ILE A 695 27.67 -15.32 18.63
C ILE A 695 27.76 -14.12 19.58
N VAL A 696 28.72 -13.23 19.30
CA VAL A 696 29.09 -12.12 20.19
C VAL A 696 28.96 -10.81 19.43
N SER A 697 28.28 -9.84 20.04
CA SER A 697 28.29 -8.43 19.63
C SER A 697 29.21 -7.64 20.54
N VAL A 698 30.17 -6.93 19.96
CA VAL A 698 31.13 -6.08 20.69
C VAL A 698 31.05 -4.67 20.12
N ILE A 699 31.03 -3.65 20.98
CA ILE A 699 31.11 -2.24 20.58
C ILE A 699 32.52 -1.73 20.86
N THR A 700 33.20 -1.24 19.83
CA THR A 700 34.52 -0.59 19.92
C THR A 700 34.41 0.83 20.47
N ALA A 701 35.54 1.43 20.86
CA ALA A 701 35.57 2.80 21.39
C ALA A 701 34.99 3.87 20.43
N ASP A 702 35.08 3.65 19.12
CA ASP A 702 34.53 4.54 18.09
C ASP A 702 33.05 4.28 17.76
N GLY A 703 32.41 3.33 18.45
CA GLY A 703 31.00 3.00 18.31
C GLY A 703 30.67 2.01 17.20
N THR A 704 31.66 1.44 16.51
CA THR A 704 31.49 0.34 15.54
C THR A 704 31.04 -0.93 16.26
N ARG A 705 30.07 -1.65 15.67
CA ARG A 705 29.66 -2.97 16.14
C ARG A 705 30.44 -4.06 15.41
N VAL A 706 31.10 -4.91 16.17
CA VAL A 706 31.83 -6.06 15.67
C VAL A 706 31.05 -7.33 16.00
N LEU A 707 30.69 -8.09 14.98
CA LEU A 707 30.03 -9.38 15.12
C LEU A 707 31.04 -10.51 14.99
N LEU A 708 31.02 -11.44 15.93
CA LEU A 708 31.98 -12.53 15.99
C LEU A 708 31.27 -13.86 16.25
N ARG A 709 31.72 -14.91 15.55
CA ARG A 709 31.42 -16.30 15.91
C ARG A 709 32.61 -16.91 16.66
N ARG A 710 32.33 -17.67 17.72
CA ARG A 710 33.31 -18.39 18.54
C ARG A 710 32.85 -19.81 18.81
N GLU A 711 33.80 -20.73 19.00
CA GLU A 711 33.49 -22.12 19.35
C GLU A 711 32.92 -22.26 20.77
N THR A 712 33.23 -21.32 21.67
CA THR A 712 32.78 -21.32 23.06
C THR A 712 32.47 -19.91 23.57
N ALA A 713 31.48 -19.79 24.44
CA ALA A 713 31.18 -18.57 25.19
C ALA A 713 31.96 -18.48 26.52
N LYS A 714 32.81 -19.45 26.85
CA LYS A 714 33.49 -19.49 28.15
C LYS A 714 34.33 -18.23 28.39
N GLY A 715 33.96 -17.46 29.42
CA GLY A 715 34.63 -16.21 29.78
C GLY A 715 34.18 -14.99 28.96
N ILE A 716 33.14 -15.14 28.13
CA ILE A 716 32.53 -14.04 27.36
C ILE A 716 31.19 -13.72 28.02
N GLU A 717 31.13 -12.59 28.72
CA GLU A 717 29.90 -12.06 29.29
C GLU A 717 29.72 -10.61 28.85
N PRO A 718 28.48 -10.11 28.71
CA PRO A 718 28.22 -8.71 28.47
C PRO A 718 28.90 -7.87 29.55
N GLY A 719 29.75 -6.92 29.15
CA GLY A 719 30.54 -6.12 30.08
C GLY A 719 29.69 -5.04 30.75
N GLU A 720 29.99 -4.62 31.98
CA GLU A 720 29.18 -3.63 32.71
C GLU A 720 29.36 -2.18 32.20
N ARG A 721 30.45 -1.89 31.47
CA ARG A 721 30.81 -0.55 30.97
C ARG A 721 29.78 0.03 30.00
N THR A 722 29.42 1.31 30.15
CA THR A 722 28.52 2.03 29.24
C THR A 722 28.97 1.86 27.78
N LEU A 723 28.03 1.54 26.90
CA LEU A 723 28.31 1.35 25.48
C LEU A 723 28.63 2.72 24.83
N PRO A 724 29.71 2.83 24.04
CA PRO A 724 29.95 4.00 23.21
C PRO A 724 28.75 4.32 22.32
N ALA A 725 28.43 5.60 22.18
CA ALA A 725 27.37 6.06 21.28
C ALA A 725 27.73 5.75 19.81
N PRO A 726 26.73 5.61 18.92
CA PRO A 726 27.01 5.52 17.48
C PRO A 726 27.80 6.74 17.00
N PRO A 727 28.77 6.58 16.08
CA PRO A 727 29.49 7.71 15.52
C PRO A 727 28.57 8.54 14.62
N GLU A 728 28.90 9.82 14.46
CA GLU A 728 28.17 10.70 13.56
C GLU A 728 28.13 10.13 12.14
N PRO A 729 26.96 10.08 11.48
CA PRO A 729 26.85 9.45 10.18
C PRO A 729 27.42 10.37 9.09
N PRO A 730 28.13 9.81 8.09
CA PRO A 730 28.61 10.58 6.94
C PRO A 730 27.49 11.05 6.02
N LEU A 731 26.25 10.58 6.21
CA LEU A 731 25.06 11.06 5.55
C LEU A 731 23.97 11.32 6.60
N ARG A 732 23.37 12.51 6.59
CA ARG A 732 22.19 12.81 7.40
C ARG A 732 20.95 12.79 6.52
N VAL A 733 19.89 12.16 6.99
CA VAL A 733 18.59 12.09 6.30
C VAL A 733 17.55 12.78 7.18
N THR A 734 16.88 13.81 6.65
CA THR A 734 15.78 14.50 7.34
C THR A 734 14.56 14.63 6.42
N ARG A 735 13.41 14.97 7.00
CA ARG A 735 12.18 15.28 6.26
C ARG A 735 11.86 16.77 6.33
N ALA A 736 11.21 17.28 5.29
CA ALA A 736 10.59 18.60 5.25
C ALA A 736 9.27 18.53 4.46
N GLY A 737 8.49 19.62 4.50
CA GLY A 737 7.14 19.67 3.95
C GLY A 737 6.07 19.63 5.04
N ALA A 738 4.81 19.83 4.66
CA ALA A 738 3.69 19.84 5.62
C ALA A 738 3.46 18.44 6.23
N ASP A 739 3.66 17.40 5.41
CA ASP A 739 3.42 16.01 5.74
C ASP A 739 4.72 15.18 5.70
N GLY A 740 5.87 15.83 5.58
CA GLY A 740 7.18 15.18 5.48
C GLY A 740 7.50 14.64 4.08
N GLU A 741 6.87 15.19 3.06
CA GLU A 741 6.90 14.70 1.68
C GLU A 741 8.24 14.96 0.94
N ILE A 742 9.16 15.72 1.53
CA ILE A 742 10.48 16.01 0.98
C ILE A 742 11.56 15.30 1.81
N ALA A 743 12.36 14.42 1.19
CA ALA A 743 13.54 13.84 1.81
C ALA A 743 14.77 14.74 1.57
N ILE A 744 15.52 15.08 2.61
CA ILE A 744 16.77 15.85 2.51
C ILE A 744 17.94 14.92 2.84
N LEU A 745 18.81 14.69 1.86
CA LEU A 745 20.03 13.91 1.96
C LEU A 745 21.22 14.88 2.07
N THR A 746 21.80 14.98 3.26
CA THR A 746 22.93 15.89 3.53
C THR A 746 24.22 15.10 3.65
N LEU A 747 25.14 15.30 2.70
CA LEU A 747 26.49 14.75 2.76
C LEU A 747 27.23 15.40 3.94
N ASN A 748 27.64 14.61 4.93
CA ASN A 748 28.07 15.09 6.24
C ASN A 748 29.50 14.66 6.58
N ARG A 749 30.47 15.09 5.76
CA ARG A 749 31.91 15.00 6.05
C ARG A 749 32.60 16.35 5.76
N PRO A 750 32.18 17.47 6.38
CA PRO A 750 32.65 18.81 6.03
C PRO A 750 34.18 18.95 6.15
N ALA A 751 34.79 18.28 7.15
CA ALA A 751 36.25 18.24 7.33
C ALA A 751 37.02 17.60 6.15
N LYS A 752 36.33 16.83 5.30
CA LYS A 752 36.85 16.23 4.07
C LYS A 752 36.16 16.79 2.82
N ARG A 753 35.52 17.97 2.92
CA ARG A 753 34.73 18.60 1.85
C ARG A 753 33.68 17.64 1.27
N ASN A 754 33.05 16.87 2.15
CA ASN A 754 32.00 15.90 1.82
C ASN A 754 32.44 14.83 0.80
N ALA A 755 33.74 14.52 0.74
CA ALA A 755 34.22 13.45 -0.12
C ALA A 755 33.54 12.11 0.20
N VAL A 756 33.17 11.35 -0.83
CA VAL A 756 32.41 10.10 -0.73
C VAL A 756 33.38 8.95 -0.49
N ASP A 757 33.29 8.33 0.69
CA ASP A 757 33.89 7.04 1.01
C ASP A 757 32.87 5.90 0.83
N ARG A 758 33.30 4.64 1.00
CA ARG A 758 32.42 3.48 0.84
C ARG A 758 31.21 3.53 1.78
N ARG A 759 31.39 4.01 3.02
CA ARG A 759 30.30 4.13 3.99
C ARG A 759 29.26 5.15 3.54
N MET A 760 29.69 6.34 3.09
CA MET A 760 28.77 7.35 2.55
C MET A 760 28.01 6.82 1.32
N ALA A 761 28.68 6.10 0.41
CA ALA A 761 28.04 5.52 -0.76
C ALA A 761 26.95 4.50 -0.39
N LEU A 762 27.23 3.58 0.53
CA LEU A 762 26.24 2.60 1.03
C LEU A 762 25.05 3.29 1.71
N MET A 763 25.31 4.32 2.52
CA MET A 763 24.24 5.09 3.17
C MET A 763 23.41 5.89 2.16
N LEU A 764 24.03 6.43 1.11
CA LEU A 764 23.33 7.17 0.07
C LEU A 764 22.44 6.26 -0.77
N GLU A 765 22.94 5.10 -1.17
CA GLU A 765 22.15 4.07 -1.86
C GLU A 765 20.92 3.70 -1.04
N ARG A 766 21.13 3.40 0.24
CA ARG A 766 20.05 3.00 1.14
C ARG A 766 19.03 4.11 1.37
N ALA A 767 19.48 5.35 1.59
CA ALA A 767 18.58 6.48 1.80
C ALA A 767 17.70 6.76 0.58
N VAL A 768 18.25 6.56 -0.62
CA VAL A 768 17.49 6.68 -1.87
C VAL A 768 16.53 5.52 -2.04
N ASP A 769 16.94 4.28 -1.77
CA ASP A 769 16.05 3.12 -1.82
C ASP A 769 14.89 3.21 -0.82
N ASP A 770 15.17 3.70 0.39
CA ASP A 770 14.15 3.98 1.40
C ASP A 770 13.20 5.09 0.92
N ALA A 771 13.72 6.16 0.31
CA ALA A 771 12.91 7.22 -0.27
C ALA A 771 12.06 6.76 -1.46
N GLU A 772 12.57 5.86 -2.32
CA GLU A 772 11.82 5.27 -3.43
C GLU A 772 10.65 4.42 -2.92
N ALA A 773 10.89 3.58 -1.91
CA ALA A 773 9.91 2.66 -1.35
C ALA A 773 8.81 3.36 -0.53
N ASP A 774 9.10 4.52 0.07
CA ASP A 774 8.14 5.25 0.89
C ASP A 774 7.26 6.17 0.03
N ALA A 775 5.99 5.82 -0.14
CA ALA A 775 5.03 6.57 -0.96
C ALA A 775 4.75 8.00 -0.46
N SER A 776 5.00 8.29 0.82
CA SER A 776 4.89 9.65 1.36
C SER A 776 5.96 10.58 0.79
N VAL A 777 7.09 10.05 0.32
CA VAL A 777 8.17 10.85 -0.28
C VAL A 777 7.85 11.18 -1.72
N ARG A 778 7.90 12.47 -2.02
CA ARG A 778 7.56 13.03 -3.33
C ARG A 778 8.77 13.64 -4.03
N VAL A 779 9.73 14.17 -3.29
CA VAL A 779 10.95 14.81 -3.82
C VAL A 779 12.14 14.50 -2.93
N ILE A 780 13.31 14.32 -3.53
CA ILE A 780 14.60 14.15 -2.85
C ILE A 780 15.44 15.42 -3.07
N VAL A 781 15.98 16.00 -2.00
CA VAL A 781 16.94 17.12 -2.06
C VAL A 781 18.29 16.61 -1.61
N LEU A 782 19.32 16.75 -2.45
CA LEU A 782 20.70 16.42 -2.12
C LEU A 782 21.48 17.70 -1.83
N THR A 783 22.19 17.75 -0.69
CA THR A 783 23.01 18.90 -0.29
C THR A 783 24.28 18.47 0.44
N GLY A 784 25.24 19.38 0.60
CA GLY A 784 26.46 19.17 1.38
C GLY A 784 26.45 19.97 2.68
N MET A 785 26.98 19.38 3.75
CA MET A 785 27.19 20.08 5.03
C MET A 785 28.40 21.02 4.94
N GLY A 786 28.25 22.26 5.42
CA GLY A 786 29.31 23.28 5.43
C GLY A 786 29.48 23.98 4.08
N ASP A 787 30.69 24.50 3.82
CA ASP A 787 30.95 25.45 2.72
C ASP A 787 31.16 24.80 1.33
N HIS A 788 30.97 23.48 1.22
CA HIS A 788 31.17 22.76 -0.04
C HIS A 788 30.12 21.66 -0.20
N PHE A 789 29.59 21.52 -1.41
CA PHE A 789 28.72 20.42 -1.76
C PHE A 789 29.43 19.07 -1.65
N CYS A 790 30.43 18.82 -2.51
CA CYS A 790 31.19 17.56 -2.50
C CYS A 790 32.46 17.65 -3.38
N ALA A 791 33.57 17.16 -2.85
CA ALA A 791 34.86 17.08 -3.55
C ALA A 791 35.06 15.81 -4.39
N GLY A 792 34.08 14.91 -4.45
CA GLY A 792 34.15 13.63 -5.17
C GLY A 792 34.62 12.46 -4.30
N MET A 793 35.27 11.47 -4.91
CA MET A 793 35.72 10.26 -4.20
C MET A 793 36.82 10.57 -3.17
N ASP A 794 36.74 9.93 -2.00
CA ASP A 794 37.79 9.97 -0.98
C ASP A 794 39.03 9.16 -1.43
N LEU A 795 39.99 9.85 -2.05
CA LEU A 795 41.22 9.25 -2.55
C LEU A 795 42.11 8.62 -1.46
N SER A 796 41.92 8.99 -0.19
CA SER A 796 42.68 8.39 0.91
C SER A 796 42.23 6.96 1.23
N GLY A 797 40.95 6.63 0.99
CA GLY A 797 40.40 5.27 1.07
C GLY A 797 40.72 4.42 -0.15
N ALA A 798 40.76 5.03 -1.35
CA ALA A 798 41.11 4.33 -2.59
C ALA A 798 42.50 3.66 -2.53
N ASN A 799 43.47 4.25 -1.84
CA ASN A 799 44.79 3.65 -1.62
C ASN A 799 44.75 2.36 -0.77
N ARG A 800 43.68 2.13 -0.01
CA ARG A 800 43.42 0.90 0.76
C ARG A 800 42.52 -0.10 0.00
N GLY A 801 42.18 0.18 -1.27
CA GLY A 801 41.27 -0.63 -2.07
C GLY A 801 39.78 -0.33 -1.83
N GLU A 802 39.45 0.63 -0.98
CA GLU A 802 38.07 1.05 -0.69
C GLU A 802 37.60 2.04 -1.75
N VAL A 803 36.87 1.56 -2.76
CA VAL A 803 36.18 2.42 -3.74
C VAL A 803 34.72 2.62 -3.34
N PRO A 804 34.17 3.84 -3.47
CA PRO A 804 32.77 4.15 -3.16
C PRO A 804 31.85 3.65 -4.28
N VAL A 805 31.77 2.34 -4.46
CA VAL A 805 30.91 1.68 -5.44
C VAL A 805 30.02 0.72 -4.67
N THR A 806 28.71 0.79 -4.89
CA THR A 806 27.72 -0.13 -4.33
C THR A 806 27.23 -1.10 -5.40
N ASP A 807 26.67 -2.23 -4.99
CA ASP A 807 26.32 -3.32 -5.93
C ASP A 807 25.11 -2.97 -6.78
N ARG A 808 24.13 -2.23 -6.23
CA ARG A 808 22.91 -1.84 -6.92
C ARG A 808 23.08 -0.54 -7.69
N ARG A 809 23.35 0.58 -7.00
CA ARG A 809 23.39 1.93 -7.56
C ARG A 809 24.77 2.38 -8.06
N GLY A 810 25.79 1.53 -7.94
CA GLY A 810 27.09 1.70 -8.57
C GLY A 810 27.94 2.81 -7.94
N PRO A 811 28.73 3.54 -8.74
CA PRO A 811 29.62 4.59 -8.22
C PRO A 811 28.89 5.65 -7.40
N LEU A 812 29.53 6.08 -6.32
CA LEU A 812 29.05 7.05 -5.34
C LEU A 812 27.75 6.64 -4.62
N GLY A 813 27.25 5.42 -4.83
CA GLY A 813 25.98 4.94 -4.26
C GLY A 813 24.72 5.48 -4.95
N LEU A 814 24.87 6.09 -6.14
CA LEU A 814 23.75 6.73 -6.83
C LEU A 814 23.87 6.72 -8.36
N ALA A 815 25.10 6.76 -8.88
CA ALA A 815 25.32 7.28 -10.22
C ALA A 815 24.93 6.32 -11.36
N ALA A 816 24.87 5.01 -11.11
CA ALA A 816 24.47 4.04 -12.12
C ALA A 816 22.95 3.96 -12.27
N GLU A 817 22.22 4.02 -11.15
CA GLU A 817 20.76 4.00 -11.09
C GLU A 817 20.31 5.18 -10.22
N PRO A 818 20.10 6.38 -10.81
CA PRO A 818 19.54 7.53 -10.09
C PRO A 818 18.09 7.28 -9.62
N PRO A 819 17.54 8.14 -8.74
CA PRO A 819 16.16 8.00 -8.26
C PRO A 819 15.15 8.20 -9.40
N THR A 820 14.05 7.45 -9.39
CA THR A 820 12.87 7.68 -10.25
C THR A 820 12.07 8.88 -9.74
N LYS A 821 12.11 9.14 -8.43
CA LYS A 821 11.52 10.33 -7.83
C LYS A 821 12.28 11.60 -8.24
N PRO A 822 11.62 12.76 -8.33
CA PRO A 822 12.26 14.04 -8.58
C PRO A 822 13.39 14.32 -7.59
N THR A 823 14.55 14.72 -8.10
CA THR A 823 15.74 15.01 -7.31
C THR A 823 16.25 16.42 -7.59
N ILE A 824 16.54 17.17 -6.53
CA ILE A 824 17.08 18.53 -6.60
C ILE A 824 18.42 18.58 -5.89
N ALA A 825 19.47 19.06 -6.57
CA ALA A 825 20.74 19.36 -5.93
C ALA A 825 20.75 20.81 -5.42
N ALA A 826 20.96 21.00 -4.12
CA ALA A 826 21.23 22.29 -3.50
C ALA A 826 22.75 22.43 -3.28
N VAL A 827 23.39 23.31 -4.04
CA VAL A 827 24.85 23.36 -4.16
C VAL A 827 25.41 24.64 -3.57
N GLU A 828 26.11 24.49 -2.44
CA GLU A 828 26.97 25.52 -1.88
C GLU A 828 28.44 25.24 -2.21
N GLY A 829 29.19 26.30 -2.51
CA GLY A 829 30.62 26.22 -2.83
C GLY A 829 30.95 25.22 -3.94
N SER A 830 31.87 24.30 -3.68
CA SER A 830 32.44 23.45 -4.75
C SER A 830 31.74 22.10 -4.89
N ALA A 831 31.25 21.79 -6.10
CA ALA A 831 30.87 20.45 -6.56
C ALA A 831 31.89 19.98 -7.62
N LEU A 832 32.84 19.14 -7.23
CA LEU A 832 33.96 18.75 -8.09
C LEU A 832 34.09 17.23 -8.21
N ALA A 833 34.59 16.78 -9.36
CA ALA A 833 34.76 15.37 -9.67
C ALA A 833 33.45 14.59 -9.44
N GLY A 834 33.49 13.50 -8.67
CA GLY A 834 32.30 12.77 -8.27
C GLY A 834 31.19 13.63 -7.62
N GLY A 835 31.54 14.74 -6.96
CA GLY A 835 30.56 15.69 -6.44
C GLY A 835 29.75 16.36 -7.55
N PHE A 836 30.39 16.71 -8.67
CA PHE A 836 29.66 17.20 -9.84
C PHE A 836 28.89 16.07 -10.53
N GLU A 837 29.42 14.84 -10.53
CA GLU A 837 28.70 13.67 -11.05
C GLU A 837 27.40 13.39 -10.27
N LEU A 838 27.38 13.62 -8.95
CA LEU A 838 26.16 13.59 -8.15
C LEU A 838 25.17 14.69 -8.55
N VAL A 839 25.63 15.93 -8.76
CA VAL A 839 24.77 17.02 -9.25
C VAL A 839 24.18 16.67 -10.62
N LEU A 840 24.97 16.06 -11.51
CA LEU A 840 24.51 15.65 -12.83
C LEU A 840 23.44 14.55 -12.78
N CYS A 841 23.35 13.80 -11.67
CA CYS A 841 22.28 12.83 -11.41
C CYS A 841 20.98 13.49 -10.92
N ALA A 842 21.02 14.74 -10.43
CA ALA A 842 19.82 15.46 -10.01
C ALA A 842 19.07 16.04 -11.22
N ASP A 843 17.74 16.04 -11.16
CA ASP A 843 16.89 16.56 -12.24
C ASP A 843 16.98 18.09 -12.30
N LEU A 844 16.95 18.74 -11.13
CA LEU A 844 17.01 20.18 -10.97
C LEU A 844 18.20 20.59 -10.10
N VAL A 845 18.74 21.79 -10.33
CA VAL A 845 19.89 22.31 -9.59
C VAL A 845 19.62 23.75 -9.13
N VAL A 846 19.81 23.98 -7.83
CA VAL A 846 19.82 25.28 -7.19
C VAL A 846 21.22 25.50 -6.61
N ALA A 847 21.82 26.65 -6.88
CA ALA A 847 23.21 26.90 -6.52
C ALA A 847 23.42 28.30 -5.92
N GLY A 848 24.33 28.41 -4.95
CA GLY A 848 24.84 29.70 -4.47
C GLY A 848 25.62 30.44 -5.57
N GLU A 849 25.66 31.76 -5.49
CA GLU A 849 26.29 32.66 -6.47
C GLU A 849 27.76 32.30 -6.72
N THR A 850 28.49 31.93 -5.67
CA THR A 850 29.92 31.59 -5.75
C THR A 850 30.18 30.10 -6.00
N ALA A 851 29.14 29.28 -6.18
CA ALA A 851 29.30 27.86 -6.40
C ALA A 851 30.06 27.54 -7.70
N THR A 852 30.89 26.50 -7.66
CA THR A 852 31.76 26.08 -8.78
C THR A 852 31.59 24.60 -9.07
N PHE A 853 31.57 24.26 -10.36
CA PHE A 853 31.29 22.91 -10.85
C PHE A 853 32.38 22.43 -11.81
N GLY A 854 32.88 21.21 -11.69
CA GLY A 854 33.91 20.75 -12.62
C GLY A 854 34.30 19.28 -12.54
N LEU A 855 34.98 18.82 -13.59
CA LEU A 855 35.53 17.47 -13.75
C LEU A 855 37.07 17.51 -13.81
N PRO A 856 37.77 17.68 -12.66
CA PRO A 856 39.21 17.90 -12.63
C PRO A 856 40.04 16.60 -12.68
N GLU A 857 39.43 15.46 -13.06
CA GLU A 857 40.03 14.13 -13.11
C GLU A 857 41.22 14.05 -14.09
N ALA A 858 41.12 14.71 -15.25
CA ALA A 858 42.19 14.73 -16.25
C ALA A 858 43.51 15.30 -15.69
N LYS A 859 43.43 16.29 -14.79
CA LYS A 859 44.60 16.87 -14.09
C LYS A 859 45.28 15.89 -13.13
N ARG A 860 44.60 14.79 -12.79
CA ARG A 860 45.06 13.74 -11.86
C ARG A 860 45.32 12.40 -12.58
N GLY A 861 45.25 12.36 -13.91
CA GLY A 861 45.39 11.13 -14.68
C GLY A 861 44.22 10.15 -14.49
N LEU A 862 43.05 10.66 -14.06
CA LEU A 862 41.83 9.89 -13.84
C LEU A 862 40.78 10.25 -14.90
N LEU A 863 39.63 9.56 -14.87
CA LEU A 863 38.48 9.81 -15.73
C LEU A 863 37.21 9.95 -14.89
N ALA A 864 36.33 10.91 -15.24
CA ALA A 864 35.01 11.09 -14.65
C ALA A 864 34.05 9.97 -15.10
N ALA A 865 34.23 8.80 -14.49
CA ALA A 865 33.62 7.53 -14.89
C ALA A 865 32.36 7.17 -14.10
N ALA A 866 31.93 7.96 -13.10
CA ALA A 866 30.62 7.83 -12.47
C ALA A 866 29.51 8.52 -13.30
N GLY A 867 29.68 8.57 -14.63
CA GLY A 867 28.72 9.14 -15.56
C GLY A 867 28.90 10.63 -15.84
N GLY A 868 29.94 11.30 -15.33
CA GLY A 868 30.21 12.71 -15.59
C GLY A 868 30.34 13.04 -17.08
N LEU A 869 31.15 12.27 -17.82
CA LEU A 869 31.30 12.46 -19.27
C LEU A 869 30.02 12.13 -20.05
N LEU A 870 29.28 11.12 -19.60
CA LEU A 870 28.00 10.72 -20.21
C LEU A 870 26.96 11.83 -20.05
N ARG A 871 26.70 12.27 -18.81
CA ARG A 871 25.61 13.21 -18.49
C ARG A 871 25.92 14.64 -18.91
N THR A 872 27.19 15.08 -18.85
CA THR A 872 27.55 16.40 -19.42
C THR A 872 27.29 16.44 -20.93
N SER A 873 27.48 15.35 -21.67
CA SER A 873 27.22 15.31 -23.11
C SER A 873 25.73 15.39 -23.47
N LEU A 874 24.84 14.98 -22.53
CA LEU A 874 23.39 15.05 -22.68
C LEU A 874 22.82 16.40 -22.20
N ARG A 875 23.44 17.03 -21.21
CA ARG A 875 22.90 18.23 -20.53
C ARG A 875 23.59 19.54 -20.91
N LEU A 876 24.74 19.50 -21.57
CA LEU A 876 25.49 20.69 -21.98
C LEU A 876 25.84 20.65 -23.47
N PRO A 877 26.06 21.82 -24.10
CA PRO A 877 26.63 21.86 -25.43
C PRO A 877 27.97 21.11 -25.47
N ARG A 878 28.14 20.25 -26.47
CA ARG A 878 29.33 19.40 -26.64
C ARG A 878 30.67 20.14 -26.44
N PRO A 879 30.90 21.36 -26.96
CA PRO A 879 32.16 22.08 -26.73
C PRO A 879 32.42 22.38 -25.25
N VAL A 880 31.39 22.73 -24.48
CA VAL A 880 31.50 23.01 -23.04
C VAL A 880 31.76 21.72 -22.26
N ALA A 881 31.09 20.63 -22.62
CA ALA A 881 31.35 19.32 -22.00
C ALA A 881 32.82 18.87 -22.23
N LEU A 882 33.34 19.07 -23.44
CA LEU A 882 34.76 18.77 -23.73
C LEU A 882 35.72 19.74 -23.05
N GLU A 883 35.37 21.02 -22.93
CA GLU A 883 36.17 22.00 -22.16
C GLU A 883 36.33 21.54 -20.72
N LEU A 884 35.24 21.22 -20.04
CA LEU A 884 35.26 20.66 -18.68
C LEU A 884 36.12 19.41 -18.59
N ALA A 885 35.93 18.45 -19.51
CA ALA A 885 36.63 17.16 -19.49
C ALA A 885 38.13 17.24 -19.82
N MET A 886 38.52 18.11 -20.77
CA MET A 886 39.89 18.18 -21.27
C MET A 886 40.76 19.16 -20.47
N THR A 887 40.18 20.27 -20.01
CA THR A 887 40.92 21.26 -19.21
C THR A 887 40.95 20.88 -17.73
N GLY A 888 39.85 20.30 -17.21
CA GLY A 888 39.63 20.09 -15.79
C GLY A 888 39.48 21.38 -14.98
N ASP A 889 39.20 22.51 -15.64
CA ASP A 889 38.89 23.78 -14.99
C ASP A 889 37.39 23.85 -14.62
N PRO A 890 37.04 24.34 -13.42
CA PRO A 890 35.65 24.46 -13.01
C PRO A 890 34.96 25.68 -13.66
N LEU A 891 33.64 25.59 -13.84
CA LEU A 891 32.77 26.69 -14.28
C LEU A 891 31.96 27.26 -13.10
N PRO A 892 31.68 28.57 -13.08
CA PRO A 892 30.84 29.20 -12.06
C PRO A 892 29.35 28.89 -12.28
N ALA A 893 28.56 28.94 -11.21
CA ALA A 893 27.11 28.73 -11.21
C ALA A 893 26.38 29.59 -12.25
N SER A 894 26.72 30.88 -12.34
CA SER A 894 26.13 31.82 -13.31
C SER A 894 26.29 31.36 -14.76
N ARG A 895 27.46 30.83 -15.13
CA ARG A 895 27.70 30.32 -16.47
C ARG A 895 26.87 29.07 -16.75
N LEU A 896 26.73 28.18 -15.77
CA LEU A 896 25.94 26.96 -15.92
C LEU A 896 24.44 27.23 -15.89
N HIS A 897 23.99 28.32 -15.26
CA HIS A 897 22.64 28.83 -15.37
C HIS A 897 22.34 29.32 -16.78
N ASP A 898 23.23 30.13 -17.38
CA ASP A 898 23.09 30.58 -18.77
C ASP A 898 23.03 29.44 -19.78
N LEU A 899 23.65 28.30 -19.45
CA LEU A 899 23.67 27.09 -20.27
C LEU A 899 22.51 26.13 -19.98
N GLY A 900 21.66 26.42 -19.00
CA GLY A 900 20.47 25.64 -18.65
C GLY A 900 20.71 24.43 -17.75
N LEU A 901 21.91 24.26 -17.18
CA LEU A 901 22.19 23.18 -16.22
C LEU A 901 21.75 23.56 -14.80
N VAL A 902 21.92 24.83 -14.40
CA VAL A 902 21.47 25.36 -13.11
C VAL A 902 20.13 26.07 -13.30
N ASN A 903 19.10 25.68 -12.54
CA ASN A 903 17.76 26.24 -12.64
C ASN A 903 17.62 27.57 -11.88
N ARG A 904 18.30 27.71 -10.74
CA ARG A 904 18.26 28.92 -9.90
C ARG A 904 19.65 29.21 -9.34
N VAL A 905 20.08 30.47 -9.43
CA VAL A 905 21.23 31.01 -8.70
C VAL A 905 20.70 31.91 -7.60
N VAL A 906 21.16 31.69 -6.37
CA VAL A 906 20.73 32.43 -5.17
C VAL A 906 21.96 32.96 -4.41
N ASP A 907 21.73 33.82 -3.43
CA ASP A 907 22.80 34.26 -2.53
C ASP A 907 23.43 33.04 -1.82
N ASP A 908 24.74 33.08 -1.57
CA ASP A 908 25.45 32.01 -0.88
C ASP A 908 24.82 31.72 0.50
N GLY A 909 24.65 30.44 0.81
CA GLY A 909 23.97 29.94 2.01
C GLY A 909 22.46 29.79 1.88
N ALA A 910 21.84 30.23 0.78
CA ALA A 910 20.40 30.12 0.54
C ALA A 910 20.00 28.95 -0.39
N ALA A 911 20.96 28.14 -0.89
CA ALA A 911 20.65 27.12 -1.88
C ALA A 911 19.69 26.03 -1.37
N LEU A 912 19.82 25.61 -0.11
CA LEU A 912 18.93 24.59 0.48
C LEU A 912 17.50 25.13 0.61
N ASP A 913 17.31 26.33 1.15
CA ASP A 913 15.99 26.92 1.33
C ASP A 913 15.28 27.09 -0.03
N ALA A 914 15.98 27.62 -1.03
CA ALA A 914 15.43 27.78 -2.37
C ALA A 914 15.17 26.43 -3.09
N ALA A 915 15.94 25.38 -2.77
CA ALA A 915 15.67 24.03 -3.25
C ALA A 915 14.44 23.42 -2.57
N LEU A 916 14.19 23.69 -1.28
CA LEU A 916 13.00 23.26 -0.56
C LEU A 916 11.73 23.95 -1.09
N GLU A 917 11.80 25.24 -1.42
CA GLU A 917 10.69 25.94 -2.09
C GLU A 917 10.36 25.32 -3.46
N LEU A 918 11.40 24.98 -4.24
CA LEU A 918 11.22 24.29 -5.52
C LEU A 918 10.67 22.88 -5.32
N ALA A 919 11.16 22.14 -4.32
CA ALA A 919 10.67 20.81 -3.97
C ALA A 919 9.20 20.84 -3.55
N ALA A 920 8.79 21.80 -2.73
CA ALA A 920 7.39 21.98 -2.35
C ALA A 920 6.49 22.26 -3.57
N THR A 921 6.98 23.06 -4.52
CA THR A 921 6.26 23.30 -5.79
C THR A 921 6.09 22.02 -6.60
N VAL A 922 7.11 21.15 -6.64
CA VAL A 922 7.03 19.85 -7.33
C VAL A 922 6.09 18.89 -6.58
N ALA A 923 6.22 18.81 -5.26
CA ALA A 923 5.45 17.91 -4.40
C ALA A 923 3.94 18.20 -4.42
N ALA A 924 3.56 19.47 -4.65
CA ALA A 924 2.17 19.90 -4.79
C ALA A 924 1.47 19.41 -6.08
N ASN A 925 2.19 18.81 -7.04
CA ASN A 925 1.60 18.25 -8.27
C ASN A 925 1.29 16.75 -8.12
N ALA A 926 0.47 16.22 -9.03
CA ALA A 926 0.17 14.79 -9.09
C ALA A 926 1.47 13.95 -9.25
N PRO A 927 1.75 12.99 -8.35
CA PRO A 927 3.00 12.21 -8.35
C PRO A 927 3.20 11.43 -9.64
N LEU A 928 2.13 10.80 -10.15
CA LEU A 928 2.19 9.97 -11.34
C LEU A 928 2.55 10.82 -12.56
N SER A 929 1.95 12.00 -12.69
CA SER A 929 2.26 12.96 -13.75
C SER A 929 3.72 13.41 -13.71
N VAL A 930 4.24 13.72 -12.51
CA VAL A 930 5.62 14.16 -12.35
C VAL A 930 6.61 13.03 -12.66
N ARG A 931 6.38 11.83 -12.12
CA ARG A 931 7.27 10.67 -12.29
C ARG A 931 7.31 10.18 -13.73
N VAL A 932 6.16 10.00 -14.37
CA VAL A 932 6.08 9.56 -15.77
C VAL A 932 6.57 10.66 -16.72
N GLY A 933 6.26 11.94 -16.42
CA GLY A 933 6.79 13.06 -17.17
C GLY A 933 8.32 13.09 -17.17
N LYS A 934 8.94 12.90 -16.00
CA LYS A 934 10.40 12.73 -15.87
C LYS A 934 10.89 11.52 -16.68
N GLN A 935 10.26 10.36 -16.54
CA GLN A 935 10.67 9.13 -17.25
C GLN A 935 10.68 9.31 -18.77
N ILE A 936 9.65 9.93 -19.34
CA ILE A 936 9.58 10.23 -20.78
C ILE A 936 10.76 11.12 -21.20
N VAL A 937 11.07 12.17 -20.43
CA VAL A 937 12.19 13.08 -20.73
C VAL A 937 13.54 12.36 -20.66
N ASP A 938 13.73 11.46 -19.70
CA ASP A 938 14.96 10.69 -19.53
C ASP A 938 15.16 9.65 -20.65
N GLU A 939 14.09 9.00 -21.10
CA GLU A 939 14.15 7.97 -22.14
C GLU A 939 14.18 8.53 -23.57
N ALA A 940 13.56 9.70 -23.81
CA ALA A 940 13.40 10.29 -25.14
C ALA A 940 14.71 10.42 -25.97
N PRO A 941 15.88 10.76 -25.39
CA PRO A 941 17.14 10.77 -26.15
C PRO A 941 17.52 9.41 -26.76
N GLY A 942 17.02 8.30 -26.21
CA GLY A 942 17.21 6.96 -26.77
C GLY A 942 16.27 6.64 -27.94
N TRP A 943 15.26 7.47 -28.20
CA TRP A 943 14.21 7.23 -29.21
C TRP A 943 14.56 7.86 -30.57
N VAL A 944 15.73 8.49 -30.71
CA VAL A 944 16.14 9.23 -31.92
C VAL A 944 16.16 8.38 -33.20
N SER A 945 16.20 7.04 -33.08
CA SER A 945 16.11 6.11 -34.20
C SER A 945 14.68 5.66 -34.57
N LEU A 946 13.70 5.93 -33.70
CA LEU A 946 12.28 5.65 -33.96
C LEU A 946 11.71 6.71 -34.91
N ASP A 947 10.69 6.35 -35.67
CA ASP A 947 9.90 7.36 -36.39
C ASP A 947 8.91 8.07 -35.44
N ASP A 948 8.27 9.15 -35.94
CA ASP A 948 7.37 9.97 -35.13
C ASP A 948 6.19 9.13 -34.59
N GLU A 949 5.69 8.15 -35.36
CA GLU A 949 4.54 7.32 -34.96
C GLU A 949 4.93 6.35 -33.84
N GLU A 950 6.06 5.66 -33.99
CA GLU A 950 6.64 4.78 -32.97
C GLU A 950 6.97 5.52 -31.66
N ALA A 951 7.52 6.74 -31.77
CA ALA A 951 7.83 7.57 -30.60
C ALA A 951 6.55 8.03 -29.86
N PHE A 952 5.50 8.42 -30.60
CA PHE A 952 4.21 8.77 -30.00
C PHE A 952 3.49 7.56 -29.39
N GLU A 953 3.59 6.38 -30.01
CA GLU A 953 3.05 5.14 -29.45
C GLU A 953 3.72 4.82 -28.12
N LYS A 954 5.06 4.84 -28.08
CA LYS A 954 5.82 4.59 -26.85
C LYS A 954 5.47 5.60 -25.75
N GLN A 955 5.37 6.89 -26.07
CA GLN A 955 4.90 7.91 -25.11
C GLN A 955 3.48 7.61 -24.61
N SER A 956 2.58 7.22 -25.52
CA SER A 956 1.17 6.95 -25.18
C SER A 956 1.01 5.75 -24.25
N GLN A 957 1.82 4.69 -24.46
CA GLN A 957 1.87 3.53 -23.56
C GLN A 957 2.26 3.94 -22.12
N MET A 958 3.18 4.89 -21.98
CA MET A 958 3.61 5.40 -20.66
C MET A 958 2.60 6.38 -20.06
N ALA A 959 1.98 7.24 -20.88
CA ALA A 959 1.09 8.30 -20.43
C ALA A 959 -0.34 7.81 -20.12
N SER A 960 -0.82 6.76 -20.78
CA SER A 960 -2.21 6.29 -20.63
C SER A 960 -2.60 5.93 -19.19
N PRO A 961 -1.79 5.20 -18.41
CA PRO A 961 -2.10 4.94 -17.00
C PRO A 961 -2.25 6.22 -16.18
N VAL A 962 -1.48 7.27 -16.47
CA VAL A 962 -1.58 8.56 -15.78
C VAL A 962 -2.86 9.30 -16.16
N ILE A 963 -3.26 9.28 -17.42
CA ILE A 963 -4.48 9.97 -17.90
C ILE A 963 -5.75 9.33 -17.31
N LEU A 964 -5.71 8.02 -17.07
CA LEU A 964 -6.82 7.25 -16.50
C LEU A 964 -6.77 7.15 -14.97
N SER A 965 -5.73 7.69 -14.34
CA SER A 965 -5.48 7.62 -12.90
C SER A 965 -6.53 8.38 -12.08
N ASP A 966 -6.65 8.05 -10.80
CA ASP A 966 -7.52 8.78 -9.87
C ASP A 966 -7.01 10.19 -9.64
N ASP A 967 -5.69 10.40 -9.69
CA ASP A 967 -5.10 11.73 -9.69
C ASP A 967 -5.59 12.57 -10.88
N ALA A 968 -5.76 11.99 -12.08
CA ALA A 968 -6.30 12.75 -13.21
C ALA A 968 -7.76 13.17 -12.98
N LYS A 969 -8.59 12.27 -12.46
CA LYS A 969 -9.99 12.56 -12.10
C LYS A 969 -10.08 13.65 -11.04
N GLU A 970 -9.29 13.52 -9.98
CA GLU A 970 -9.21 14.49 -8.89
C GLU A 970 -8.74 15.87 -9.36
N GLY A 971 -7.73 15.91 -10.23
CA GLY A 971 -7.24 17.17 -10.80
C GLY A 971 -8.33 17.92 -11.58
N VAL A 972 -9.16 17.19 -12.34
CA VAL A 972 -10.31 17.75 -13.06
C VAL A 972 -11.39 18.22 -12.07
N ALA A 973 -11.75 17.39 -11.08
CA ALA A 973 -12.76 17.70 -10.08
C ALA A 973 -12.39 18.92 -9.23
N ALA A 974 -11.18 18.94 -8.66
CA ALA A 974 -10.67 20.03 -7.84
C ALA A 974 -10.62 21.36 -8.60
N CYS A 975 -10.25 21.32 -9.90
CA CYS A 975 -10.27 22.48 -10.79
C CYS A 975 -11.70 23.01 -11.00
N ALA A 976 -12.66 22.11 -11.26
CA ALA A 976 -14.08 22.48 -11.42
C ALA A 976 -14.67 23.08 -10.13
N GLU A 977 -14.30 22.53 -8.97
CA GLU A 977 -14.76 22.91 -7.64
C GLU A 977 -13.98 24.09 -7.02
N LYS A 978 -12.87 24.50 -7.64
CA LYS A 978 -11.94 25.55 -7.15
C LYS A 978 -11.39 25.26 -5.75
N ARG A 979 -11.07 23.99 -5.48
CA ARG A 979 -10.38 23.55 -4.25
C ARG A 979 -8.97 23.06 -4.58
N GLN A 980 -8.15 22.87 -3.55
CA GLN A 980 -6.86 22.20 -3.71
C GLN A 980 -7.11 20.69 -3.97
N PRO A 981 -6.34 20.08 -4.88
CA PRO A 981 -6.44 18.65 -5.13
C PRO A 981 -5.79 17.83 -4.01
N THR A 982 -6.28 16.62 -3.79
CA THR A 982 -5.72 15.63 -2.88
C THR A 982 -5.18 14.45 -3.68
N TRP A 983 -3.87 14.44 -3.93
CA TRP A 983 -3.24 13.41 -4.74
C TRP A 983 -3.05 12.10 -3.97
N THR A 984 -3.45 10.99 -4.56
CA THR A 984 -3.31 9.64 -3.97
C THR A 984 -2.17 8.84 -4.58
N GLY A 985 -1.70 9.24 -5.78
CA GLY A 985 -0.63 8.55 -6.49
C GLY A 985 -1.02 7.21 -7.08
N ARG A 986 -2.30 7.08 -7.43
CA ARG A 986 -2.91 5.90 -8.03
C ARG A 986 -3.64 6.27 -9.30
#